data_AF-A0A6J6Q938-F1
#
_entry.id   AF-A0A6J6Q938-F1
#
_cell.length_a   1.000
_cell.length_b   1.000
_cell.length_c   1.000
_cell.angle_alpha   90.00
_cell.angle_beta   90.00
_cell.angle_gamma   90.00
#
_symmetry.space_group_name_H-M   'P 1'
#
loop_
_entity.id
_entity.type
_entity.pdbx_description
1 polymer ?
#
loop_
_entity_poly.entity_id
_entity_poly.type
_entity_poly.pdbx_seq_one_letter_code
_entity_poly.pdbx_strand_id
1 'polypeptide(L)'
;MRFTFAGTEYEGLPGETLAAALVRHGVRGGFQSIGRGRPRGVFAWADEEPNALVQIGPKPLQRATLVELTDGLVAEPLKGKGRIFEAADDARYDARYVHCETLVIGGGTAGVAAAKRGDGRVIVLEASPHCALASDRGQGLRVLTRTTAIGLYDGNYVVAVERDRRVWHIRAKRIVLATGAVERPIAFPNNDRPGVMLANAARRYDLGDARVVVYTTNDSALNVPDAVATLDARSGRRVVDTLGEERLEGVVLDDGTTIACDVLAVSGGWNPSLNLWSHRGGKVQWDDRIAAFVPAGGLSGVDVVGTAAGDGLPDVSPVWLTGGDETVTFLDLERDADLAELRRGIGAGLRRVEHLKRFTLIGTASDQGKTSGVIAMGAAAEIIGVPLAELGTSSFRPPFVPVSFSTLAGRNRGDLFDPARETPMHSWHVANGAVFEDVGQWKRPRYFPVGAESMDEAVLRECAAARESVAMMDASTLGKIDVQGPDAGIFLDRIYTNLMSTLAVGMCRYGVMCKVDGMVFDDGVVMRVGEERFIATTTTGNAAPVLSWMEEWLQTEWPELRVWLTSVTEQWATAAVVGPGSRALLQQLTAIDLSREAFPFMAIREGDVAGIPARVCRVSFSGELAYEVNVDGRSGLALWEAIASAGEVTPYGTETMHVLRAEKGFPIIGQETDGTITPQDLGMDWVVSKKKDDFIGMRSFMRPDTARTDRKHLVGVLTADPNAFLPEGAQLVADPNVPVPVPMLGHVTSSYRSAALGRTFALALVKDGRNRMGETVFAPLGDRVIEATVVSSVLVDPENARRDGDPGEVA
;
A
#
# COMPACT_ATOMS: atom_id res chain seq x y z
N MET A 1 37.90 -18.76 4.23
CA MET A 1 36.69 -18.49 5.06
C MET A 1 36.04 -19.84 5.33
N ARG A 2 35.38 -20.03 6.47
CA ARG A 2 34.68 -21.28 6.80
C ARG A 2 33.17 -21.09 6.68
N PHE A 3 32.48 -22.09 6.16
CA PHE A 3 31.01 -22.11 6.08
C PHE A 3 30.49 -23.53 6.30
N THR A 4 29.23 -23.64 6.70
CA THR A 4 28.55 -24.91 6.92
C THR A 4 27.44 -25.09 5.90
N PHE A 5 27.40 -26.24 5.24
CA PHE A 5 26.31 -26.64 4.36
C PHE A 5 25.80 -28.02 4.77
N ALA A 6 24.49 -28.12 5.03
CA ALA A 6 23.85 -29.35 5.47
C ALA A 6 24.57 -30.03 6.67
N GLY A 7 25.02 -29.23 7.63
CA GLY A 7 25.76 -29.70 8.82
C GLY A 7 27.25 -30.00 8.63
N THR A 8 27.79 -29.93 7.41
CA THR A 8 29.22 -30.19 7.12
C THR A 8 29.98 -28.87 6.91
N GLU A 9 31.15 -28.72 7.54
CA GLU A 9 32.02 -27.55 7.40
C GLU A 9 32.89 -27.67 6.13
N TYR A 10 33.02 -26.56 5.39
CA TYR A 10 33.82 -26.42 4.18
C TYR A 10 34.64 -25.13 4.20
N GLU A 11 35.70 -25.10 3.38
CA GLU A 11 36.51 -23.89 3.15
C GLU A 11 36.10 -23.17 1.86
N GLY A 12 35.90 -21.85 1.96
CA GLY A 12 35.57 -20.97 0.85
C GLY A 12 36.62 -19.90 0.57
N LEU A 13 36.68 -19.47 -0.69
CA LEU A 13 37.52 -18.38 -1.16
C LEU A 13 36.78 -17.03 -1.07
N PRO A 14 37.49 -15.91 -0.82
CA PRO A 14 36.86 -14.58 -0.85
C PRO A 14 36.20 -14.28 -2.21
N GLY A 15 34.93 -13.85 -2.18
CA GLY A 15 34.16 -13.53 -3.39
C GLY A 15 33.55 -14.74 -4.10
N GLU A 16 33.78 -15.96 -3.60
CA GLU A 16 33.16 -17.19 -4.09
C GLU A 16 31.68 -17.24 -3.66
N THR A 17 30.83 -17.83 -4.51
CA THR A 17 29.43 -18.11 -4.17
C THR A 17 29.32 -19.48 -3.51
N LEU A 18 28.24 -19.72 -2.76
CA LEU A 18 27.98 -21.01 -2.13
C LEU A 18 28.01 -22.15 -3.16
N ALA A 19 27.37 -21.98 -4.32
CA ALA A 19 27.39 -22.98 -5.37
C ALA A 19 28.81 -23.26 -5.90
N ALA A 20 29.61 -22.23 -6.16
CA ALA A 20 30.98 -22.40 -6.66
C ALA A 20 31.86 -23.17 -5.66
N ALA A 21 31.74 -22.84 -4.37
CA ALA A 21 32.48 -23.54 -3.32
C ALA A 21 32.06 -25.00 -3.17
N LEU A 22 30.75 -25.27 -3.22
CA LEU A 22 30.23 -26.65 -3.16
C LEU A 22 30.76 -27.48 -4.34
N VAL A 23 30.68 -26.95 -5.57
CA VAL A 23 31.14 -27.66 -6.76
C VAL A 23 32.65 -27.94 -6.71
N ARG A 24 33.46 -26.98 -6.26
CA ARG A 24 34.92 -27.14 -6.07
C ARG A 24 35.27 -28.24 -5.07
N HIS A 25 34.45 -28.43 -4.05
CA HIS A 25 34.59 -29.54 -3.08
C HIS A 25 33.96 -30.86 -3.57
N GLY A 26 33.54 -30.94 -4.84
CA GLY A 26 32.88 -32.12 -5.40
C GLY A 26 31.43 -32.32 -4.92
N VAL A 27 30.88 -31.37 -4.17
CA VAL A 27 29.49 -31.40 -3.68
C VAL A 27 28.56 -30.85 -4.75
N ARG A 28 28.05 -31.75 -5.60
CA ARG A 28 27.16 -31.40 -6.72
C ARG A 28 25.70 -31.75 -6.48
N GLY A 29 25.39 -32.47 -5.39
CA GLY A 29 24.04 -32.90 -4.99
C GLY A 29 23.64 -32.36 -3.62
N GLY A 30 22.71 -33.05 -2.95
CA GLY A 30 22.20 -32.65 -1.63
C GLY A 30 20.95 -31.76 -1.67
N PHE A 31 20.46 -31.43 -2.87
CA PHE A 31 19.17 -30.78 -3.09
C PHE A 31 18.13 -31.80 -3.52
N GLN A 32 16.85 -31.46 -3.40
CA GLN A 32 15.75 -32.33 -3.82
C GLN A 32 14.65 -31.55 -4.52
N SER A 33 14.00 -32.23 -5.47
CA SER A 33 12.87 -31.67 -6.19
C SER A 33 11.62 -31.52 -5.30
N ILE A 34 10.75 -30.55 -5.62
CA ILE A 34 9.64 -30.15 -4.73
C ILE A 34 8.50 -31.17 -4.65
N GLY A 35 8.17 -31.83 -5.76
CA GLY A 35 7.01 -32.71 -5.90
C GLY A 35 7.37 -34.18 -5.78
N ARG A 36 8.48 -34.58 -6.41
CA ARG A 36 8.91 -35.98 -6.53
C ARG A 36 10.02 -36.38 -5.56
N GLY A 37 10.64 -35.40 -4.88
CA GLY A 37 11.75 -35.66 -3.96
C GLY A 37 13.00 -36.23 -4.64
N ARG A 38 13.15 -36.07 -5.96
CA ARG A 38 14.28 -36.60 -6.72
C ARG A 38 15.57 -35.89 -6.33
N PRO A 39 16.72 -36.58 -6.32
CA PRO A 39 18.03 -35.94 -6.13
C PRO A 39 18.25 -34.85 -7.17
N ARG A 40 18.65 -33.66 -6.72
CA ARG A 40 18.97 -32.50 -7.57
C ARG A 40 20.33 -31.91 -7.22
N GLY A 41 20.91 -31.23 -8.21
CA GLY A 41 22.23 -30.63 -8.10
C GLY A 41 22.30 -29.22 -8.64
N VAL A 42 23.44 -28.56 -8.40
CA VAL A 42 23.76 -27.27 -9.01
C VAL A 42 23.70 -27.41 -10.53
N PHE A 43 22.89 -26.57 -11.18
CA PHE A 43 22.54 -26.71 -12.59
C PHE A 43 23.02 -25.53 -13.43
N ALA A 44 23.06 -24.33 -12.86
CA ALA A 44 23.44 -23.10 -13.54
C ALA A 44 24.47 -22.30 -12.72
N TRP A 45 24.76 -21.07 -13.13
CA TRP A 45 25.79 -20.24 -12.49
C TRP A 45 25.28 -18.92 -11.90
N ALA A 46 24.10 -18.43 -12.29
CA ALA A 46 23.53 -17.17 -11.79
C ALA A 46 22.03 -17.32 -11.43
N ASP A 47 21.21 -16.30 -11.71
CA ASP A 47 19.82 -16.21 -11.23
C ASP A 47 18.84 -17.13 -11.98
N GLU A 48 19.31 -17.82 -13.01
CA GLU A 48 18.61 -18.88 -13.74
C GLU A 48 18.66 -20.25 -13.05
N GLU A 49 19.37 -20.39 -11.92
CA GLU A 49 19.45 -21.63 -11.14
C GLU A 49 18.07 -22.09 -10.61
N PRO A 50 17.61 -23.31 -10.98
CA PRO A 50 16.30 -23.84 -10.58
C PRO A 50 16.35 -24.82 -9.38
N ASN A 51 17.50 -25.41 -9.05
CA ASN A 51 17.59 -26.53 -8.12
C ASN A 51 18.22 -26.13 -6.78
N ALA A 52 19.37 -25.46 -6.82
CA ALA A 52 20.23 -25.23 -5.66
C ALA A 52 19.71 -24.08 -4.78
N LEU A 53 18.56 -24.30 -4.14
CA LEU A 53 17.91 -23.37 -3.22
C LEU A 53 18.27 -23.70 -1.77
N VAL A 54 18.56 -22.67 -0.97
CA VAL A 54 18.95 -22.80 0.43
C VAL A 54 18.19 -21.85 1.36
N GLN A 55 18.13 -22.22 2.64
CA GLN A 55 17.75 -21.35 3.75
C GLN A 55 19.02 -20.77 4.38
N ILE A 56 19.05 -19.44 4.58
CA ILE A 56 20.14 -18.75 5.30
C ILE A 56 19.52 -17.92 6.42
N GLY A 57 19.59 -18.43 7.65
CA GLY A 57 18.88 -17.84 8.78
C GLY A 57 17.41 -17.55 8.41
N PRO A 58 16.91 -16.30 8.55
CA PRO A 58 15.53 -15.95 8.22
C PRO A 58 15.24 -15.80 6.72
N LYS A 59 16.24 -15.94 5.84
CA LYS A 59 16.09 -15.76 4.39
C LYS A 59 15.80 -17.09 3.69
N PRO A 60 14.54 -17.38 3.30
CA PRO A 60 14.21 -18.57 2.55
C PRO A 60 14.56 -18.45 1.06
N LEU A 61 14.58 -19.59 0.36
CA LEU A 61 14.62 -19.68 -1.10
C LEU A 61 15.77 -18.87 -1.74
N GLN A 62 16.92 -18.83 -1.08
CA GLN A 62 18.10 -18.19 -1.63
C GLN A 62 18.76 -19.12 -2.66
N ARG A 63 19.14 -18.61 -3.82
CA ARG A 63 19.90 -19.39 -4.81
C ARG A 63 21.36 -19.48 -4.37
N ALA A 64 21.88 -20.69 -4.22
CA ALA A 64 23.29 -20.90 -3.86
C ALA A 64 24.26 -20.20 -4.84
N THR A 65 23.84 -20.02 -6.10
CA THR A 65 24.59 -19.29 -7.14
C THR A 65 24.67 -17.79 -6.90
N LEU A 66 23.78 -17.20 -6.11
CA LEU A 66 23.74 -15.76 -5.78
C LEU A 66 24.18 -15.47 -4.33
N VAL A 67 24.30 -16.51 -3.51
CA VAL A 67 24.74 -16.40 -2.12
C VAL A 67 26.25 -16.29 -2.10
N GLU A 68 26.76 -15.14 -1.70
CA GLU A 68 28.19 -14.96 -1.45
C GLU A 68 28.59 -15.57 -0.12
N LEU A 69 29.77 -16.19 -0.10
CA LEU A 69 30.32 -16.72 1.14
C LEU A 69 30.71 -15.59 2.09
N THR A 70 30.29 -15.74 3.34
CA THR A 70 30.77 -14.99 4.50
C THR A 70 31.35 -15.97 5.52
N ASP A 71 32.31 -15.54 6.33
CA ASP A 71 32.87 -16.41 7.36
C ASP A 71 31.77 -16.75 8.38
N GLY A 72 31.61 -18.04 8.70
CA GLY A 72 30.53 -18.55 9.53
C GLY A 72 29.16 -18.65 8.85
N LEU A 73 29.06 -18.54 7.52
CA LEU A 73 27.80 -18.76 6.79
C LEU A 73 27.26 -20.17 7.08
N VAL A 74 25.98 -20.28 7.42
CA VAL A 74 25.27 -21.57 7.54
C VAL A 74 24.14 -21.61 6.53
N ALA A 75 24.15 -22.62 5.67
CA ALA A 75 23.16 -22.81 4.61
C ALA A 75 22.56 -24.21 4.65
N GLU A 76 21.22 -24.30 4.66
CA GLU A 76 20.49 -25.57 4.63
C GLU A 76 19.81 -25.76 3.27
N PRO A 77 19.99 -26.89 2.58
CA PRO A 77 19.33 -27.14 1.30
C PRO A 77 17.81 -27.23 1.45
N LEU A 78 17.09 -26.71 0.47
CA LEU A 78 15.63 -26.70 0.43
C LEU A 78 15.09 -27.69 -0.60
N LYS A 79 13.87 -28.19 -0.34
CA LYS A 79 13.05 -28.97 -1.28
C LYS A 79 12.05 -28.08 -2.00
N GLY A 80 12.52 -26.96 -2.57
CA GLY A 80 11.68 -25.95 -3.22
C GLY A 80 10.69 -25.20 -2.32
N LYS A 81 10.71 -25.41 -1.00
CA LYS A 81 9.83 -24.74 -0.02
C LYS A 81 10.67 -24.04 1.04
N GLY A 82 10.50 -22.72 1.14
CA GLY A 82 11.12 -21.89 2.16
C GLY A 82 10.41 -21.95 3.49
N ARG A 83 11.10 -21.55 4.57
CA ARG A 83 10.49 -21.31 5.88
C ARG A 83 10.65 -19.84 6.26
N ILE A 84 9.56 -19.23 6.68
CA ILE A 84 9.55 -17.88 7.26
C ILE A 84 9.77 -18.04 8.77
N PHE A 85 10.57 -17.15 9.35
CA PHE A 85 10.83 -17.11 10.79
C PHE A 85 9.91 -16.07 11.45
N GLU A 86 9.49 -16.33 12.69
CA GLU A 86 8.65 -15.39 13.46
C GLU A 86 9.44 -14.17 13.97
N ALA A 87 10.76 -14.27 14.06
CA ALA A 87 11.60 -13.18 14.53
C ALA A 87 11.49 -11.94 13.62
N ALA A 88 11.41 -10.77 14.24
CA ALA A 88 11.38 -9.50 13.53
C ALA A 88 12.67 -9.29 12.72
N ASP A 89 12.51 -8.69 11.54
CA ASP A 89 13.63 -8.27 10.69
C ASP A 89 14.09 -6.86 11.10
N ASP A 90 15.15 -6.82 11.90
CA ASP A 90 15.76 -5.59 12.44
C ASP A 90 16.74 -4.93 11.46
N ALA A 91 16.90 -5.47 10.25
CA ALA A 91 17.80 -4.88 9.28
C ALA A 91 17.29 -3.51 8.80
N ARG A 92 18.25 -2.62 8.51
CA ARG A 92 17.95 -1.31 7.92
C ARG A 92 17.88 -1.40 6.41
N TYR A 93 16.75 -0.93 5.87
CA TYR A 93 16.42 -0.80 4.46
C TYR A 93 16.14 0.67 4.12
N ASP A 94 16.43 1.11 2.90
CA ASP A 94 16.13 2.47 2.44
C ASP A 94 15.90 2.56 0.93
N ALA A 95 15.51 3.75 0.47
CA ALA A 95 15.29 4.04 -0.94
C ALA A 95 16.06 5.29 -1.37
N ARG A 96 16.44 5.34 -2.64
CA ARG A 96 17.07 6.49 -3.29
C ARG A 96 16.35 6.84 -4.58
N TYR A 97 16.11 8.13 -4.79
CA TYR A 97 15.48 8.66 -5.99
C TYR A 97 16.49 9.52 -6.75
N VAL A 98 16.82 9.13 -7.99
CA VAL A 98 17.87 9.77 -8.78
C VAL A 98 17.47 9.92 -10.24
N HIS A 99 18.12 10.87 -10.91
CA HIS A 99 18.02 11.08 -12.35
C HIS A 99 19.38 10.84 -13.02
N CYS A 100 19.38 10.38 -14.27
CA CYS A 100 20.56 10.29 -15.10
C CYS A 100 20.25 10.54 -16.58
N GLU A 101 21.29 10.90 -17.34
CA GLU A 101 21.19 11.07 -18.78
C GLU A 101 21.20 9.71 -19.48
N THR A 102 22.11 8.81 -19.07
CA THR A 102 22.19 7.44 -19.60
C THR A 102 22.20 6.41 -18.47
N LEU A 103 21.28 5.47 -18.49
CA LEU A 103 21.28 4.29 -17.63
C LEU A 103 21.66 3.05 -18.44
N VAL A 104 22.75 2.38 -18.08
CA VAL A 104 23.16 1.11 -18.66
C VAL A 104 22.84 -0.01 -17.68
N ILE A 105 22.14 -1.05 -18.15
CA ILE A 105 21.77 -2.21 -17.33
C ILE A 105 22.51 -3.44 -17.84
N GLY A 106 23.47 -3.93 -17.05
CA GLY A 106 24.44 -4.94 -17.43
C GLY A 106 25.82 -4.33 -17.64
N GLY A 107 26.82 -4.81 -16.88
CA GLY A 107 28.21 -4.37 -16.86
C GLY A 107 29.18 -5.27 -17.62
N GLY A 108 28.67 -6.16 -18.48
CA GLY A 108 29.46 -6.94 -19.43
C GLY A 108 30.04 -6.09 -20.57
N THR A 109 30.76 -6.71 -21.51
CA THR A 109 31.49 -6.02 -22.59
C THR A 109 30.64 -5.00 -23.35
N ALA A 110 29.42 -5.37 -23.75
CA ALA A 110 28.50 -4.48 -24.46
C ALA A 110 28.04 -3.28 -23.60
N GLY A 111 27.74 -3.53 -22.33
CA GLY A 111 27.35 -2.49 -21.38
C GLY A 111 28.48 -1.52 -21.06
N VAL A 112 29.70 -2.01 -20.86
CA VAL A 112 30.90 -1.18 -20.68
C VAL A 112 31.13 -0.29 -21.91
N ALA A 113 31.01 -0.84 -23.12
CA ALA A 113 31.12 -0.07 -24.35
C ALA A 113 30.01 1.00 -24.47
N ALA A 114 28.78 0.67 -24.07
CA ALA A 114 27.67 1.62 -24.04
C ALA A 114 27.90 2.74 -23.03
N ALA A 115 28.34 2.41 -21.81
CA ALA A 115 28.62 3.37 -20.74
C ALA A 115 29.70 4.37 -21.13
N LYS A 116 30.78 3.92 -21.79
CA LYS A 116 31.85 4.78 -22.31
C LYS A 116 31.41 5.76 -23.40
N ARG A 117 30.32 5.44 -24.11
CA ARG A 117 29.69 6.33 -25.11
C ARG A 117 28.54 7.17 -24.54
N GLY A 118 28.17 6.92 -23.28
CA GLY A 118 27.13 7.68 -22.60
C GLY A 118 27.59 9.11 -22.36
N ASP A 119 26.69 10.06 -22.53
CA ASP A 119 26.93 11.47 -22.25
C ASP A 119 26.25 11.89 -20.94
N GLY A 120 26.76 12.94 -20.30
CA GLY A 120 26.26 13.47 -19.03
C GLY A 120 26.47 12.51 -17.84
N ARG A 121 25.46 12.40 -16.95
CA ARG A 121 25.52 11.44 -15.85
C ARG A 121 25.12 10.06 -16.37
N VAL A 122 26.07 9.15 -16.27
CA VAL A 122 25.92 7.76 -16.66
C VAL A 122 25.83 6.91 -15.39
N ILE A 123 24.79 6.09 -15.29
CA ILE A 123 24.67 5.08 -14.24
C ILE A 123 24.78 3.70 -14.88
N VAL A 124 25.64 2.83 -14.36
CA VAL A 124 25.75 1.42 -14.77
C VAL A 124 25.25 0.56 -13.61
N LEU A 125 24.27 -0.31 -13.88
CA LEU A 125 23.80 -1.33 -12.95
C LEU A 125 24.41 -2.67 -13.33
N GLU A 126 25.04 -3.34 -12.38
CA GLU A 126 25.62 -4.68 -12.56
C GLU A 126 25.19 -5.57 -11.39
N ALA A 127 24.57 -6.71 -11.69
CA ALA A 127 24.06 -7.63 -10.67
C ALA A 127 25.19 -8.37 -9.93
N SER A 128 26.32 -8.63 -10.60
CA SER A 128 27.49 -9.29 -10.03
C SER A 128 28.37 -8.31 -9.23
N PRO A 129 29.35 -8.81 -8.45
CA PRO A 129 30.37 -7.98 -7.82
C PRO A 129 31.27 -7.22 -8.80
N HIS A 130 31.39 -7.71 -10.03
CA HIS A 130 32.50 -7.37 -10.91
C HIS A 130 32.02 -6.60 -12.13
N CYS A 131 32.56 -5.40 -12.31
CA CYS A 131 32.41 -4.63 -13.54
C CYS A 131 33.77 -4.01 -13.88
N ALA A 132 34.16 -4.04 -15.15
CA ALA A 132 35.43 -3.47 -15.61
C ALA A 132 35.53 -1.95 -15.36
N LEU A 133 34.39 -1.27 -15.16
CA LEU A 133 34.31 0.15 -14.83
C LEU A 133 34.22 0.43 -13.32
N ALA A 134 34.23 -0.59 -12.45
CA ALA A 134 34.00 -0.39 -11.02
C ALA A 134 35.09 0.46 -10.33
N SER A 135 36.32 0.45 -10.86
CA SER A 135 37.44 1.30 -10.41
C SER A 135 37.48 2.66 -11.13
N ASP A 136 36.68 2.86 -12.17
CA ASP A 136 36.61 4.13 -12.88
C ASP A 136 35.99 5.19 -11.97
N ARG A 137 36.59 6.38 -11.99
CA ARG A 137 36.17 7.54 -11.20
C ARG A 137 35.98 8.76 -12.11
N GLY A 138 35.80 8.53 -13.42
CA GLY A 138 35.48 9.56 -14.39
C GLY A 138 34.30 10.42 -13.94
N GLN A 139 34.39 11.72 -14.22
CA GLN A 139 33.31 12.66 -13.88
C GLN A 139 32.00 12.22 -14.57
N GLY A 140 30.92 12.15 -13.79
CA GLY A 140 29.59 11.79 -14.31
C GLY A 140 29.29 10.29 -14.38
N LEU A 141 30.26 9.38 -14.16
CA LEU A 141 30.02 7.94 -14.15
C LEU A 141 29.75 7.41 -12.73
N ARG A 142 28.69 6.63 -12.56
CA ARG A 142 28.39 5.87 -11.35
C ARG A 142 28.16 4.41 -11.69
N VAL A 143 28.97 3.52 -11.12
CA VAL A 143 28.80 2.08 -11.27
C VAL A 143 28.25 1.51 -9.96
N LEU A 144 27.10 0.84 -10.04
CA LEU A 144 26.44 0.15 -8.94
C LEU A 144 26.54 -1.35 -9.20
N THR A 145 27.54 -2.00 -8.60
CA THR A 145 27.64 -3.47 -8.59
C THR A 145 26.68 -4.04 -7.55
N ARG A 146 26.41 -5.35 -7.60
CA ARG A 146 25.41 -6.01 -6.73
C ARG A 146 24.03 -5.36 -6.81
N THR A 147 23.70 -4.80 -7.97
CA THR A 147 22.51 -4.00 -8.17
C THR A 147 21.73 -4.52 -9.37
N THR A 148 20.57 -5.11 -9.10
CA THR A 148 19.74 -5.72 -10.12
C THR A 148 18.59 -4.80 -10.46
N ALA A 149 18.44 -4.44 -11.74
CA ALA A 149 17.22 -3.80 -12.22
C ALA A 149 16.07 -4.82 -12.17
N ILE A 150 15.05 -4.53 -11.36
CA ILE A 150 13.93 -5.45 -11.14
C ILE A 150 12.72 -5.11 -12.00
N GLY A 151 12.60 -3.87 -12.46
CA GLY A 151 11.48 -3.44 -13.30
C GLY A 151 11.79 -2.18 -14.10
N LEU A 152 11.23 -2.13 -15.31
CA LEU A 152 11.25 -0.95 -16.18
C LEU A 152 9.81 -0.48 -16.46
N TYR A 153 9.52 0.77 -16.13
CA TYR A 153 8.19 1.40 -16.15
C TYR A 153 8.16 2.69 -16.99
N ASP A 154 6.96 3.25 -17.15
CA ASP A 154 6.66 4.42 -17.97
C ASP A 154 7.58 5.61 -17.72
N GLY A 155 7.86 6.36 -18.80
CA GLY A 155 8.75 7.52 -18.77
C GLY A 155 10.20 7.18 -18.40
N ASN A 156 10.67 5.98 -18.74
CA ASN A 156 12.04 5.51 -18.47
C ASN A 156 12.40 5.51 -16.98
N TYR A 157 11.47 4.98 -16.19
CA TYR A 157 11.64 4.76 -14.76
C TYR A 157 12.09 3.34 -14.49
N VAL A 158 13.25 3.16 -13.88
CA VAL A 158 13.79 1.87 -13.49
C VAL A 158 13.78 1.76 -11.98
N VAL A 159 13.27 0.63 -11.49
CA VAL A 159 13.46 0.23 -10.09
C VAL A 159 14.55 -0.83 -10.06
N ALA A 160 15.56 -0.62 -9.21
CA ALA A 160 16.65 -1.55 -9.00
C ALA A 160 16.90 -1.79 -7.52
N VAL A 161 17.50 -2.93 -7.18
CA VAL A 161 17.78 -3.32 -5.80
C VAL A 161 19.26 -3.59 -5.64
N GLU A 162 19.90 -2.84 -4.75
CA GLU A 162 21.30 -3.00 -4.37
C GLU A 162 21.40 -3.87 -3.10
N ARG A 163 22.09 -5.01 -3.22
CA ARG A 163 22.41 -5.93 -2.10
C ARG A 163 21.21 -6.38 -1.26
N ASP A 164 20.00 -6.41 -1.84
CA ASP A 164 18.73 -6.69 -1.12
C ASP A 164 18.57 -5.83 0.14
N ARG A 165 18.98 -4.55 0.04
CA ARG A 165 18.89 -3.58 1.15
C ARG A 165 18.44 -2.19 0.74
N ARG A 166 18.81 -1.75 -0.46
CA ARG A 166 18.49 -0.42 -0.97
C ARG A 166 17.71 -0.50 -2.27
N VAL A 167 16.57 0.18 -2.32
CA VAL A 167 15.81 0.37 -3.56
C VAL A 167 16.27 1.65 -4.25
N TRP A 168 16.61 1.54 -5.53
CA TRP A 168 16.94 2.66 -6.40
C TRP A 168 15.78 2.91 -7.34
N HIS A 169 15.25 4.13 -7.29
CA HIS A 169 14.29 4.68 -8.22
C HIS A 169 15.03 5.62 -9.16
N ILE A 170 15.21 5.19 -10.42
CA ILE A 170 16.05 5.88 -11.39
C ILE A 170 15.19 6.36 -12.55
N ARG A 171 15.15 7.67 -12.77
CA ARG A 171 14.56 8.27 -13.97
C ARG A 171 15.68 8.58 -14.96
N ALA A 172 15.69 7.89 -16.10
CA ALA A 172 16.73 8.06 -17.12
C ALA A 172 16.18 8.76 -18.37
N LYS A 173 16.98 9.61 -19.03
CA LYS A 173 16.61 10.11 -20.37
C LYS A 173 16.72 8.99 -21.41
N ARG A 174 17.83 8.25 -21.37
CA ARG A 174 18.10 7.10 -22.23
C ARG A 174 18.47 5.88 -21.39
N ILE A 175 18.02 4.71 -21.81
CA ILE A 175 18.32 3.41 -21.21
C ILE A 175 19.00 2.52 -22.25
N VAL A 176 20.05 1.81 -21.86
CA VAL A 176 20.69 0.79 -22.67
C VAL A 176 20.63 -0.54 -21.92
N LEU A 177 19.88 -1.48 -22.47
CA LEU A 177 19.76 -2.85 -21.96
C LEU A 177 20.88 -3.71 -22.55
N ALA A 178 21.84 -4.06 -21.70
CA ALA A 178 22.95 -4.96 -21.98
C ALA A 178 22.84 -6.21 -21.08
N THR A 179 21.62 -6.72 -20.90
CA THR A 179 21.22 -7.75 -19.92
C THR A 179 21.69 -9.17 -20.24
N GLY A 180 22.36 -9.37 -21.36
CA GLY A 180 22.89 -10.66 -21.77
C GLY A 180 21.83 -11.66 -22.28
N ALA A 181 22.23 -12.94 -22.29
CA ALA A 181 21.39 -14.07 -22.67
C ALA A 181 21.64 -15.24 -21.70
N VAL A 182 20.61 -16.04 -21.45
CA VAL A 182 20.63 -17.21 -20.56
C VAL A 182 20.77 -18.48 -21.41
N GLU A 183 21.71 -19.35 -21.07
CA GLU A 183 21.85 -20.64 -21.76
C GLU A 183 20.66 -21.57 -21.40
N ARG A 184 20.16 -22.32 -22.38
CA ARG A 184 19.01 -23.21 -22.20
C ARG A 184 19.43 -24.68 -22.25
N PRO A 185 18.70 -25.56 -21.54
CA PRO A 185 18.96 -27.00 -21.58
C PRO A 185 18.38 -27.67 -22.83
N ILE A 186 18.51 -29.01 -22.87
CA ILE A 186 17.85 -29.92 -23.83
C ILE A 186 17.03 -30.92 -22.99
N ALA A 187 15.84 -31.30 -23.44
CA ALA A 187 14.97 -32.20 -22.69
C ALA A 187 15.18 -33.63 -23.19
N PHE A 188 15.57 -34.49 -22.26
CA PHE A 188 15.81 -35.92 -22.46
C PHE A 188 15.45 -36.67 -21.18
N PRO A 189 15.18 -37.99 -21.24
CA PRO A 189 14.92 -38.79 -20.06
C PRO A 189 16.03 -38.68 -19.00
N ASN A 190 15.63 -38.49 -17.73
CA ASN A 190 16.51 -38.30 -16.58
C ASN A 190 17.52 -37.13 -16.74
N ASN A 191 17.07 -36.01 -17.32
CA ASN A 191 17.88 -34.79 -17.48
C ASN A 191 18.05 -33.94 -16.20
N ASP A 192 17.62 -34.45 -15.04
CA ASP A 192 17.58 -33.69 -13.78
C ASP A 192 18.62 -34.13 -12.74
N ARG A 193 19.37 -35.19 -13.01
CA ARG A 193 20.29 -35.81 -12.04
C ARG A 193 21.39 -34.86 -11.58
N PRO A 194 21.86 -34.96 -10.31
CA PRO A 194 23.02 -34.19 -9.84
C PRO A 194 24.26 -34.51 -10.68
N GLY A 195 24.81 -33.49 -11.34
CA GLY A 195 25.89 -33.63 -12.33
C GLY A 195 25.48 -33.21 -13.74
N VAL A 196 24.19 -33.19 -14.05
CA VAL A 196 23.68 -32.49 -15.24
C VAL A 196 23.65 -30.99 -14.96
N MET A 197 24.29 -30.19 -15.81
CA MET A 197 24.35 -28.74 -15.66
C MET A 197 24.51 -28.04 -17.03
N LEU A 198 24.22 -26.74 -17.08
CA LEU A 198 24.47 -25.94 -18.27
C LEU A 198 25.97 -25.86 -18.58
N ALA A 199 26.34 -25.91 -19.86
CA ALA A 199 27.75 -25.93 -20.28
C ALA A 199 28.50 -24.65 -19.89
N ASN A 200 27.84 -23.48 -19.92
CA ASN A 200 28.40 -22.23 -19.43
C ASN A 200 28.64 -22.24 -17.92
N ALA A 201 27.83 -22.99 -17.16
CA ALA A 201 28.07 -23.20 -15.73
C ALA A 201 29.28 -24.13 -15.53
N ALA A 202 29.31 -25.26 -16.23
CA ALA A 202 30.44 -26.20 -16.21
C ALA A 202 31.78 -25.53 -16.54
N ARG A 203 31.79 -24.62 -17.52
CA ARG A 203 32.99 -23.84 -17.90
C ARG A 203 33.47 -22.87 -16.82
N ARG A 204 32.58 -22.40 -15.94
CA ARG A 204 32.89 -21.38 -14.92
C ARG A 204 33.26 -21.98 -13.58
N TYR A 205 32.74 -23.17 -13.27
CA TYR A 205 33.06 -23.87 -12.04
C TYR A 205 34.40 -24.59 -12.13
N ASP A 206 35.06 -24.72 -10.99
CA ASP A 206 36.15 -25.68 -10.82
C ASP A 206 35.53 -27.07 -10.60
N LEU A 207 35.62 -27.92 -11.63
CA LEU A 207 35.05 -29.27 -11.61
C LEU A 207 36.01 -30.31 -11.03
N GLY A 208 37.26 -29.94 -10.69
CA GLY A 208 38.29 -30.89 -10.27
C GLY A 208 38.50 -32.00 -11.31
N ASP A 209 38.73 -33.23 -10.83
CA ASP A 209 38.98 -34.42 -11.67
C ASP A 209 37.71 -35.07 -12.25
N ALA A 210 36.61 -34.33 -12.36
CA ALA A 210 35.36 -34.88 -12.89
C ALA A 210 35.48 -35.30 -14.35
N ARG A 211 34.92 -36.45 -14.71
CA ARG A 211 34.78 -36.86 -16.12
C ARG A 211 33.62 -36.09 -16.73
N VAL A 212 33.93 -35.08 -17.54
CA VAL A 212 32.94 -34.21 -18.17
C VAL A 212 32.59 -34.70 -19.58
N VAL A 213 31.31 -34.91 -19.84
CA VAL A 213 30.77 -35.08 -21.19
C VAL A 213 30.04 -33.82 -21.59
N VAL A 214 30.27 -33.32 -22.80
CA VAL A 214 29.55 -32.18 -23.37
C VAL A 214 28.45 -32.68 -24.28
N TYR A 215 27.22 -32.17 -24.13
CA TYR A 215 26.11 -32.40 -25.05
C TYR A 215 25.58 -31.06 -25.57
N THR A 216 25.62 -30.85 -26.89
CA THR A 216 25.36 -29.52 -27.45
C THR A 216 24.63 -29.53 -28.78
N THR A 217 23.98 -28.41 -29.09
CA THR A 217 23.35 -28.08 -30.37
C THR A 217 24.06 -26.94 -31.12
N ASN A 218 25.20 -26.45 -30.60
CA ASN A 218 25.88 -25.26 -31.07
C ASN A 218 27.36 -25.23 -30.65
N ASP A 219 28.13 -24.25 -31.12
CA ASP A 219 29.58 -24.22 -30.90
C ASP A 219 30.01 -23.64 -29.53
N SER A 220 29.09 -23.06 -28.75
CA SER A 220 29.48 -22.35 -27.50
C SER A 220 29.94 -23.26 -26.36
N ALA A 221 29.65 -24.56 -26.42
CA ALA A 221 30.05 -25.55 -25.43
C ALA A 221 31.37 -26.26 -25.76
N LEU A 222 31.95 -26.02 -26.95
CA LEU A 222 33.19 -26.67 -27.39
C LEU A 222 34.41 -26.25 -26.57
N ASN A 223 34.30 -25.18 -25.77
CA ASN A 223 35.36 -24.67 -24.92
C ASN A 223 35.22 -25.08 -23.44
N VAL A 224 34.36 -26.04 -23.12
CA VAL A 224 34.37 -26.68 -21.80
C VAL A 224 35.68 -27.47 -21.67
N PRO A 225 36.53 -27.17 -20.67
CA PRO A 225 37.86 -27.77 -20.55
C PRO A 225 37.77 -29.27 -20.24
N ASP A 226 38.77 -30.02 -20.72
CA ASP A 226 39.06 -31.41 -20.34
C ASP A 226 37.87 -32.40 -20.50
N ALA A 227 36.99 -32.14 -21.46
CA ALA A 227 35.86 -33.02 -21.76
C ALA A 227 36.34 -34.37 -22.32
N VAL A 228 35.88 -35.48 -21.72
CA VAL A 228 36.21 -36.84 -22.16
C VAL A 228 35.47 -37.24 -23.44
N ALA A 229 34.35 -36.57 -23.74
CA ALA A 229 33.63 -36.69 -25.00
C ALA A 229 32.77 -35.44 -25.27
N THR A 230 32.60 -35.13 -26.56
CA THR A 230 31.66 -34.12 -27.04
C THR A 230 30.62 -34.78 -27.95
N LEU A 231 29.36 -34.63 -27.58
CA LEU A 231 28.19 -35.16 -28.26
C LEU A 231 27.47 -33.99 -28.93
N ASP A 232 27.57 -33.92 -30.25
CA ASP A 232 26.90 -32.89 -31.03
C ASP A 232 25.57 -33.43 -31.58
N ALA A 233 24.47 -32.89 -31.09
CA ALA A 233 23.14 -33.30 -31.53
C ALA A 233 22.90 -33.00 -33.02
N ARG A 234 23.63 -32.02 -33.60
CA ARG A 234 23.59 -31.68 -35.03
C ARG A 234 24.15 -32.81 -35.90
N SER A 235 25.10 -33.58 -35.39
CA SER A 235 25.67 -34.73 -36.08
C SER A 235 24.85 -36.02 -35.88
N GLY A 236 23.66 -35.92 -35.27
CA GLY A 236 22.77 -37.05 -35.04
C GLY A 236 23.11 -37.92 -33.83
N ARG A 237 24.08 -37.53 -32.98
CA ARG A 237 24.38 -38.26 -31.73
C ARG A 237 23.56 -37.68 -30.59
N ARG A 238 22.57 -38.42 -30.08
CA ARG A 238 21.64 -37.91 -29.06
C ARG A 238 21.79 -38.64 -27.74
N VAL A 239 21.79 -37.90 -26.64
CA VAL A 239 21.60 -38.46 -25.29
C VAL A 239 20.12 -38.81 -25.13
N VAL A 240 19.80 -40.05 -24.81
CA VAL A 240 18.41 -40.54 -24.65
C VAL A 240 18.10 -41.00 -23.23
N ASP A 241 19.11 -41.13 -22.37
CA ASP A 241 18.94 -41.37 -20.94
C ASP A 241 20.22 -41.06 -20.16
N THR A 242 20.14 -41.04 -18.83
CA THR A 242 21.29 -40.94 -17.93
C THR A 242 21.25 -42.00 -16.82
N LEU A 243 22.43 -42.47 -16.42
CA LEU A 243 22.63 -43.50 -15.41
C LEU A 243 22.93 -42.92 -14.03
N GLY A 244 22.64 -43.72 -13.00
CA GLY A 244 22.85 -43.41 -11.58
C GLY A 244 21.53 -43.09 -10.85
N GLU A 245 21.54 -43.10 -9.52
CA GLU A 245 20.36 -42.77 -8.69
C GLU A 245 20.55 -41.43 -7.97
N GLU A 246 21.54 -41.35 -7.08
CA GLU A 246 21.84 -40.15 -6.26
C GLU A 246 22.67 -39.10 -7.01
N ARG A 247 23.35 -39.49 -8.09
CA ARG A 247 24.18 -38.63 -8.94
C ARG A 247 24.34 -39.24 -10.32
N LEU A 248 24.81 -38.45 -11.27
CA LEU A 248 25.15 -38.90 -12.61
C LEU A 248 26.35 -39.86 -12.59
N GLU A 249 26.22 -40.99 -13.27
CA GLU A 249 27.29 -41.98 -13.45
C GLU A 249 27.66 -42.22 -14.93
N GLY A 250 26.78 -41.82 -15.84
CA GLY A 250 26.99 -41.93 -17.28
C GLY A 250 25.80 -41.46 -18.10
N VAL A 251 26.01 -41.33 -19.40
CA VAL A 251 24.99 -41.02 -20.40
C VAL A 251 24.77 -42.20 -21.34
N VAL A 252 23.53 -42.37 -21.79
CA VAL A 252 23.13 -43.38 -22.78
C VAL A 252 22.81 -42.66 -24.09
N LEU A 253 23.38 -43.14 -25.19
CA LEU A 253 23.15 -42.63 -26.53
C LEU A 253 22.04 -43.39 -27.24
N ASP A 254 21.50 -42.80 -28.30
CA ASP A 254 20.46 -43.38 -29.15
C ASP A 254 20.85 -44.68 -29.85
N ASP A 255 22.15 -44.91 -30.08
CA ASP A 255 22.69 -46.19 -30.57
C ASP A 255 22.90 -47.26 -29.48
N GLY A 256 22.54 -46.95 -28.23
CA GLY A 256 22.71 -47.82 -27.06
C GLY A 256 24.10 -47.73 -26.39
N THR A 257 25.02 -46.91 -26.92
CA THR A 257 26.34 -46.69 -26.31
C THR A 257 26.20 -45.97 -24.97
N THR A 258 26.96 -46.43 -23.97
CA THR A 258 27.07 -45.76 -22.68
C THR A 258 28.44 -45.11 -22.53
N ILE A 259 28.47 -43.85 -22.08
CA ILE A 259 29.70 -43.13 -21.74
C ILE A 259 29.66 -42.79 -20.25
N ALA A 260 30.62 -43.29 -19.48
CA ALA A 260 30.70 -43.00 -18.06
C ALA A 260 31.16 -41.55 -17.82
N CYS A 261 30.45 -40.83 -16.97
CA CYS A 261 30.74 -39.42 -16.68
C CYS A 261 30.15 -39.01 -15.32
N ASP A 262 30.77 -38.02 -14.70
CA ASP A 262 30.33 -37.45 -13.42
C ASP A 262 29.62 -36.10 -13.63
N VAL A 263 29.84 -35.48 -14.80
CA VAL A 263 29.21 -34.23 -15.23
C VAL A 263 28.77 -34.34 -16.69
N LEU A 264 27.54 -33.90 -16.96
CA LEU A 264 27.01 -33.69 -18.29
C LEU A 264 26.77 -32.18 -18.49
N ALA A 265 27.65 -31.55 -19.26
CA ALA A 265 27.58 -30.14 -19.64
C ALA A 265 26.67 -29.97 -20.87
N VAL A 266 25.46 -29.43 -20.66
CA VAL A 266 24.42 -29.31 -21.69
C VAL A 266 24.34 -27.90 -22.25
N SER A 267 24.31 -27.75 -23.58
CA SER A 267 24.05 -26.47 -24.24
C SER A 267 23.05 -26.63 -25.38
N GLY A 268 21.79 -26.28 -25.11
CA GLY A 268 20.69 -26.29 -26.09
C GLY A 268 20.57 -24.99 -26.90
N GLY A 269 21.43 -23.99 -26.63
CA GLY A 269 21.40 -22.66 -27.21
C GLY A 269 21.20 -21.56 -26.16
N TRP A 270 20.87 -20.35 -26.59
CA TRP A 270 20.83 -19.17 -25.72
C TRP A 270 19.57 -18.35 -25.92
N ASN A 271 18.98 -17.88 -24.82
CA ASN A 271 17.78 -17.06 -24.79
C ASN A 271 18.16 -15.63 -24.35
N PRO A 272 18.08 -14.62 -25.24
CA PRO A 272 18.24 -13.22 -24.85
C PRO A 272 17.36 -12.83 -23.66
N SER A 273 17.88 -12.01 -22.75
CA SER A 273 17.13 -11.57 -21.56
C SER A 273 16.17 -10.44 -21.91
N LEU A 274 14.94 -10.81 -22.29
CA LEU A 274 13.90 -9.91 -22.80
C LEU A 274 13.03 -9.27 -21.72
N ASN A 275 13.25 -9.57 -20.43
CA ASN A 275 12.35 -9.23 -19.33
C ASN A 275 12.08 -7.72 -19.26
N LEU A 276 13.14 -6.91 -19.10
CA LEU A 276 13.01 -5.45 -18.96
C LEU A 276 12.44 -4.79 -20.22
N TRP A 277 12.85 -5.25 -21.40
CA TRP A 277 12.30 -4.82 -22.67
C TRP A 277 10.78 -5.04 -22.73
N SER A 278 10.34 -6.22 -22.30
CA SER A 278 8.95 -6.64 -22.34
C SER A 278 8.09 -5.98 -21.25
N HIS A 279 8.67 -5.55 -20.12
CA HIS A 279 7.96 -4.79 -19.07
C HIS A 279 7.33 -3.50 -19.61
N ARG A 280 7.93 -2.89 -20.65
CA ARG A 280 7.42 -1.70 -21.36
C ARG A 280 6.59 -2.02 -22.60
N GLY A 281 6.15 -3.28 -22.76
CA GLY A 281 5.39 -3.71 -23.93
C GLY A 281 6.23 -3.82 -25.21
N GLY A 282 7.56 -3.89 -25.08
CA GLY A 282 8.46 -4.14 -26.19
C GLY A 282 8.09 -5.43 -26.93
N LYS A 283 8.06 -5.38 -28.26
CA LYS A 283 7.72 -6.54 -29.08
C LYS A 283 8.92 -7.44 -29.27
N VAL A 284 8.67 -8.72 -29.52
CA VAL A 284 9.71 -9.71 -29.75
C VAL A 284 9.50 -10.37 -31.10
N GLN A 285 10.58 -10.82 -31.72
CA GLN A 285 10.56 -11.57 -32.97
C GLN A 285 11.45 -12.80 -32.81
N TRP A 286 11.20 -13.81 -33.62
CA TRP A 286 12.00 -15.03 -33.65
C TRP A 286 13.22 -14.83 -34.56
N ASP A 287 14.41 -15.21 -34.08
CA ASP A 287 15.64 -15.29 -34.87
C ASP A 287 15.99 -16.77 -35.09
N ASP A 288 15.79 -17.24 -36.34
CA ASP A 288 16.05 -18.62 -36.74
C ASP A 288 17.51 -19.05 -36.58
N ARG A 289 18.45 -18.10 -36.70
CA ARG A 289 19.88 -18.38 -36.60
C ARG A 289 20.24 -18.94 -35.23
N ILE A 290 19.70 -18.35 -34.17
CA ILE A 290 19.98 -18.72 -32.77
C ILE A 290 18.85 -19.53 -32.13
N ALA A 291 17.77 -19.76 -32.89
CA ALA A 291 16.53 -20.36 -32.45
C ALA A 291 16.04 -19.76 -31.12
N ALA A 292 15.87 -18.43 -31.07
CA ALA A 292 15.43 -17.72 -29.88
C ALA A 292 14.63 -16.45 -30.22
N PHE A 293 13.89 -15.93 -29.23
CA PHE A 293 13.26 -14.62 -29.35
C PHE A 293 14.27 -13.49 -29.08
N VAL A 294 14.22 -12.44 -29.90
CA VAL A 294 15.01 -11.21 -29.79
C VAL A 294 14.08 -9.98 -29.75
N PRO A 295 14.54 -8.81 -29.28
CA PRO A 295 13.77 -7.57 -29.35
C PRO A 295 13.38 -7.22 -30.79
N ALA A 296 12.19 -6.64 -30.98
CA ALA A 296 11.66 -6.22 -32.27
C ALA A 296 11.04 -4.82 -32.20
N GLY A 297 11.28 -4.01 -33.23
CA GLY A 297 10.84 -2.61 -33.26
C GLY A 297 11.65 -1.70 -32.33
N GLY A 298 11.04 -0.61 -31.87
CA GLY A 298 11.71 0.38 -31.01
C GLY A 298 10.87 0.75 -29.80
N LEU A 299 11.54 1.03 -28.68
CA LEU A 299 10.96 1.68 -27.51
C LEU A 299 11.61 3.04 -27.33
N SER A 300 10.80 4.08 -27.11
CA SER A 300 11.30 5.45 -26.98
C SER A 300 12.31 5.56 -25.82
N GLY A 301 13.54 5.97 -26.15
CA GLY A 301 14.64 6.15 -25.21
C GLY A 301 15.20 4.86 -24.62
N VAL A 302 14.93 3.68 -25.20
CA VAL A 302 15.48 2.39 -24.75
C VAL A 302 16.14 1.66 -25.91
N ASP A 303 17.43 1.37 -25.78
CA ASP A 303 18.19 0.55 -26.72
C ASP A 303 18.52 -0.82 -26.12
N VAL A 304 18.67 -1.85 -26.95
CA VAL A 304 19.16 -3.17 -26.54
C VAL A 304 20.43 -3.49 -27.31
N VAL A 305 21.47 -3.99 -26.64
CA VAL A 305 22.79 -4.23 -27.23
C VAL A 305 23.41 -5.56 -26.81
N GLY A 306 24.31 -6.10 -27.64
CA GLY A 306 25.06 -7.32 -27.34
C GLY A 306 24.17 -8.55 -27.40
N THR A 307 24.47 -9.57 -26.58
CA THR A 307 23.72 -10.83 -26.61
C THR A 307 22.25 -10.67 -26.18
N ALA A 308 21.88 -9.58 -25.50
CA ALA A 308 20.48 -9.23 -25.25
C ALA A 308 19.70 -8.85 -26.53
N ALA A 309 20.40 -8.38 -27.56
CA ALA A 309 19.86 -8.13 -28.90
C ALA A 309 19.97 -9.36 -29.83
N GLY A 310 20.61 -10.44 -29.38
CA GLY A 310 20.95 -11.60 -30.20
C GLY A 310 22.35 -11.54 -30.84
N ASP A 311 23.05 -10.42 -30.69
CA ASP A 311 24.36 -10.19 -31.32
C ASP A 311 25.45 -11.07 -30.69
N GLY A 312 26.25 -11.72 -31.54
CA GLY A 312 27.39 -12.53 -31.12
C GLY A 312 27.04 -13.87 -30.48
N LEU A 313 25.76 -14.27 -30.46
CA LEU A 313 25.34 -15.62 -30.08
C LEU A 313 25.62 -16.62 -31.22
N PRO A 314 25.95 -17.89 -30.90
CA PRO A 314 26.27 -18.90 -31.91
C PRO A 314 25.02 -19.34 -32.68
N ASP A 315 25.21 -19.85 -33.89
CA ASP A 315 24.15 -20.50 -34.66
C ASP A 315 23.71 -21.79 -33.96
N VAL A 316 22.41 -22.05 -33.92
CA VAL A 316 21.81 -23.18 -33.19
C VAL A 316 20.91 -23.99 -34.12
N SER A 317 21.14 -25.30 -34.19
CA SER A 317 20.13 -26.22 -34.72
C SER A 317 19.30 -26.76 -33.55
N PRO A 318 18.05 -26.30 -33.36
CA PRO A 318 17.31 -26.59 -32.15
C PRO A 318 17.00 -28.08 -32.02
N VAL A 319 17.29 -28.63 -30.85
CA VAL A 319 16.79 -29.94 -30.39
C VAL A 319 16.07 -29.67 -29.08
N TRP A 320 14.74 -29.67 -29.11
CA TRP A 320 13.93 -29.42 -27.92
C TRP A 320 13.79 -30.68 -27.08
N LEU A 321 13.51 -31.81 -27.73
CA LEU A 321 13.27 -33.11 -27.11
C LEU A 321 14.12 -34.20 -27.75
N THR A 322 14.58 -35.15 -26.94
CA THR A 322 15.01 -36.46 -27.41
C THR A 322 13.92 -37.49 -27.08
N GLY A 323 13.74 -38.51 -27.92
CA GLY A 323 12.77 -39.57 -27.64
C GLY A 323 13.10 -40.36 -26.36
N GLY A 324 12.13 -41.09 -25.82
CA GLY A 324 12.29 -41.93 -24.62
C GLY A 324 11.12 -41.78 -23.64
N ASP A 325 11.36 -42.05 -22.35
CA ASP A 325 10.33 -41.96 -21.30
C ASP A 325 9.99 -40.49 -20.96
N GLU A 326 8.75 -40.11 -21.27
CA GLU A 326 8.24 -38.75 -21.10
C GLU A 326 8.00 -38.38 -19.63
N THR A 327 7.82 -39.38 -18.75
CA THR A 327 7.55 -39.15 -17.31
C THR A 327 8.80 -38.80 -16.51
N VAL A 328 9.98 -38.93 -17.12
CA VAL A 328 11.26 -38.51 -16.56
C VAL A 328 12.00 -37.53 -17.47
N THR A 329 11.32 -36.98 -18.48
CA THR A 329 11.83 -35.92 -19.34
C THR A 329 11.35 -34.57 -18.79
N PHE A 330 12.18 -33.91 -17.97
CA PHE A 330 11.76 -32.68 -17.28
C PHE A 330 11.89 -31.44 -18.18
N LEU A 331 10.86 -30.61 -18.16
CA LEU A 331 10.80 -29.32 -18.85
C LEU A 331 10.98 -28.15 -17.89
N ASP A 332 10.50 -28.29 -16.65
CA ASP A 332 10.71 -27.34 -15.56
C ASP A 332 11.22 -28.06 -14.32
N LEU A 333 12.49 -27.84 -14.03
CA LEU A 333 13.21 -28.53 -12.96
C LEU A 333 12.66 -28.14 -11.59
N GLU A 334 12.45 -26.86 -11.29
CA GLU A 334 12.00 -26.41 -9.97
C GLU A 334 10.54 -26.84 -9.69
N ARG A 335 9.73 -27.01 -10.75
CA ARG A 335 8.32 -27.41 -10.67
C ARG A 335 8.06 -28.91 -10.74
N ASP A 336 9.08 -29.72 -11.04
CA ASP A 336 8.91 -31.16 -11.35
C ASP A 336 7.96 -31.43 -12.53
N ALA A 337 7.85 -30.47 -13.46
CA ALA A 337 6.96 -30.60 -14.61
C ALA A 337 7.67 -31.29 -15.78
N ASP A 338 7.03 -32.31 -16.33
CA ASP A 338 7.60 -33.18 -17.35
C ASP A 338 6.84 -33.12 -18.69
N LEU A 339 7.38 -33.83 -19.68
CA LEU A 339 6.81 -33.90 -21.01
C LEU A 339 5.42 -34.55 -21.03
N ALA A 340 5.17 -35.55 -20.17
CA ALA A 340 3.88 -36.22 -20.07
C ALA A 340 2.77 -35.27 -19.59
N GLU A 341 3.06 -34.40 -18.62
CA GLU A 341 2.14 -33.35 -18.15
C GLU A 341 1.83 -32.32 -19.25
N LEU A 342 2.85 -31.90 -20.01
CA LEU A 342 2.65 -31.01 -21.16
C LEU A 342 1.75 -31.65 -22.21
N ARG A 343 2.00 -32.92 -22.56
CA ARG A 343 1.14 -33.69 -23.48
C ARG A 343 -0.28 -33.81 -22.98
N ARG A 344 -0.47 -34.03 -21.67
CA ARG A 344 -1.80 -34.09 -21.07
C ARG A 344 -2.55 -32.77 -21.25
N GLY A 345 -1.88 -31.63 -21.04
CA GLY A 345 -2.46 -30.31 -21.29
C GLY A 345 -2.87 -30.11 -22.76
N ILE A 346 -2.00 -30.50 -23.69
CA ILE A 346 -2.29 -30.43 -25.14
C ILE A 346 -3.44 -31.39 -25.51
N GLY A 347 -3.45 -32.61 -24.96
CA GLY A 347 -4.51 -33.59 -25.13
C GLY A 347 -5.87 -33.13 -24.61
N ALA A 348 -5.88 -32.29 -23.56
CA ALA A 348 -7.08 -31.61 -23.05
C ALA A 348 -7.57 -30.45 -23.95
N GLY A 349 -6.96 -30.24 -25.13
CA GLY A 349 -7.36 -29.20 -26.08
C GLY A 349 -6.67 -27.85 -25.89
N LEU A 350 -5.72 -27.73 -24.95
CA LEU A 350 -5.00 -26.48 -24.73
C LEU A 350 -3.98 -26.25 -25.86
N ARG A 351 -3.94 -25.02 -26.41
CA ARG A 351 -3.03 -24.63 -27.50
C ARG A 351 -2.27 -23.34 -27.23
N ARG A 352 -2.81 -22.45 -26.40
CA ARG A 352 -2.15 -21.20 -26.02
C ARG A 352 -1.12 -21.46 -24.94
N VAL A 353 0.05 -20.83 -25.07
CA VAL A 353 1.16 -20.97 -24.10
C VAL A 353 0.75 -20.63 -22.67
N GLU A 354 -0.11 -19.62 -22.52
CA GLU A 354 -0.64 -19.18 -21.22
C GLU A 354 -1.53 -20.24 -20.55
N HIS A 355 -2.28 -21.03 -21.34
CA HIS A 355 -3.07 -22.14 -20.79
C HIS A 355 -2.18 -23.31 -20.40
N LEU A 356 -1.19 -23.65 -21.24
CA LEU A 356 -0.24 -24.72 -20.94
C LEU A 356 0.58 -24.40 -19.68
N LYS A 357 1.05 -23.15 -19.54
CA LYS A 357 1.68 -22.63 -18.31
C LYS A 357 0.81 -22.82 -17.08
N ARG A 358 -0.48 -22.46 -17.14
CA ARG A 358 -1.40 -22.58 -15.98
C ARG A 358 -1.74 -24.03 -15.64
N PHE A 359 -1.84 -24.88 -16.66
CA PHE A 359 -2.16 -26.30 -16.48
C PHE A 359 -0.99 -27.09 -15.88
N THR A 360 0.22 -26.84 -16.37
CA THR A 360 1.45 -27.56 -15.99
C THR A 360 2.24 -26.89 -14.87
N LEU A 361 1.99 -25.60 -14.63
CA LEU A 361 2.78 -24.74 -13.74
C LEU A 361 4.21 -24.48 -14.23
N ILE A 362 4.55 -24.84 -15.48
CA ILE A 362 5.86 -24.53 -16.08
C ILE A 362 6.06 -23.02 -16.15
N GLY A 363 7.21 -22.55 -15.68
CA GLY A 363 7.60 -21.14 -15.66
C GLY A 363 6.92 -20.32 -14.57
N THR A 364 6.38 -20.97 -13.52
CA THR A 364 5.80 -20.29 -12.34
C THR A 364 6.64 -20.43 -11.07
N ALA A 365 7.81 -21.07 -11.16
CA ALA A 365 8.73 -21.24 -10.04
C ALA A 365 9.44 -19.92 -9.65
N SER A 366 10.28 -19.95 -8.62
CA SER A 366 11.00 -18.76 -8.15
C SER A 366 12.02 -18.24 -9.18
N ASP A 367 12.41 -19.07 -10.15
CA ASP A 367 13.28 -18.73 -11.27
C ASP A 367 12.54 -17.98 -12.39
N GLN A 368 11.21 -18.05 -12.41
CA GLN A 368 10.31 -17.50 -13.42
C GLN A 368 10.55 -18.05 -14.84
N GLY A 369 10.95 -19.33 -14.92
CA GLY A 369 11.10 -20.05 -16.18
C GLY A 369 12.25 -19.59 -17.07
N LYS A 370 13.34 -19.09 -16.47
CA LYS A 370 14.55 -18.67 -17.20
C LYS A 370 15.18 -19.81 -17.99
N THR A 371 15.10 -21.04 -17.47
CA THR A 371 15.57 -22.25 -18.14
C THR A 371 14.45 -23.11 -18.72
N SER A 372 13.22 -23.00 -18.20
CA SER A 372 12.08 -23.85 -18.61
C SER A 372 11.18 -23.27 -19.70
N GLY A 373 11.13 -21.93 -19.85
CA GLY A 373 10.15 -21.28 -20.72
C GLY A 373 10.30 -21.69 -22.19
N VAL A 374 11.46 -21.43 -22.80
CA VAL A 374 11.67 -21.69 -24.24
C VAL A 374 11.68 -23.18 -24.57
N ILE A 375 12.25 -24.02 -23.69
CA ILE A 375 12.27 -25.47 -23.91
C ILE A 375 10.87 -26.07 -23.88
N ALA A 376 10.01 -25.66 -22.94
CA ALA A 376 8.62 -26.11 -22.90
C ALA A 376 7.82 -25.60 -24.10
N MET A 377 8.09 -24.38 -24.57
CA MET A 377 7.48 -23.85 -25.80
C MET A 377 7.93 -24.62 -27.04
N GLY A 378 9.21 -24.96 -27.15
CA GLY A 378 9.74 -25.79 -28.24
C GLY A 378 9.15 -27.18 -28.25
N ALA A 379 9.07 -27.82 -27.08
CA ALA A 379 8.39 -29.11 -26.92
C ALA A 379 6.91 -29.02 -27.32
N ALA A 380 6.19 -27.98 -26.88
CA ALA A 380 4.80 -27.77 -27.25
C ALA A 380 4.62 -27.53 -28.75
N ALA A 381 5.53 -26.77 -29.38
CA ALA A 381 5.53 -26.50 -30.82
C ALA A 381 5.69 -27.80 -31.63
N GLU A 382 6.66 -28.65 -31.25
CA GLU A 382 6.87 -29.96 -31.87
C GLU A 382 5.64 -30.87 -31.72
N ILE A 383 5.03 -30.92 -30.53
CA ILE A 383 3.84 -31.77 -30.27
C ILE A 383 2.60 -31.27 -31.03
N ILE A 384 2.39 -29.96 -31.08
CA ILE A 384 1.23 -29.35 -31.75
C ILE A 384 1.42 -29.35 -33.28
N GLY A 385 2.66 -29.33 -33.76
CA GLY A 385 3.00 -29.27 -35.18
C GLY A 385 2.94 -27.86 -35.76
N VAL A 386 3.35 -26.84 -34.98
CA VAL A 386 3.40 -25.43 -35.41
C VAL A 386 4.79 -24.84 -35.24
N PRO A 387 5.20 -23.84 -36.02
CA PRO A 387 6.41 -23.07 -35.76
C PRO A 387 6.38 -22.44 -34.36
N LEU A 388 7.50 -22.46 -33.64
CA LEU A 388 7.61 -21.90 -32.29
C LEU A 388 7.26 -20.40 -32.27
N ALA A 389 7.61 -19.66 -33.32
CA ALA A 389 7.26 -18.26 -33.50
C ALA A 389 5.75 -17.97 -33.39
N GLU A 390 4.88 -18.91 -33.77
CA GLU A 390 3.42 -18.75 -33.72
C GLU A 390 2.83 -18.93 -32.32
N LEU A 391 3.50 -19.69 -31.43
CA LEU A 391 3.05 -19.87 -30.05
C LEU A 391 3.26 -18.60 -29.21
N GLY A 392 4.27 -17.80 -29.57
CA GLY A 392 4.69 -16.60 -28.84
C GLY A 392 5.24 -16.92 -27.45
N THR A 393 5.61 -15.87 -26.71
CA THR A 393 6.10 -15.99 -25.33
C THR A 393 4.97 -15.81 -24.32
N SER A 394 5.16 -16.33 -23.10
CA SER A 394 4.33 -15.90 -21.97
C SER A 394 4.66 -14.46 -21.55
N SER A 395 3.78 -13.84 -20.77
CA SER A 395 3.97 -12.46 -20.30
C SER A 395 5.13 -12.35 -19.32
N PHE A 396 6.07 -11.43 -19.59
CA PHE A 396 7.13 -11.04 -18.64
C PHE A 396 6.61 -9.98 -17.66
N ARG A 397 6.90 -10.14 -16.37
CA ARG A 397 6.44 -9.23 -15.31
C ARG A 397 7.59 -8.83 -14.38
N PRO A 398 7.58 -7.61 -13.80
CA PRO A 398 8.38 -7.31 -12.64
C PRO A 398 7.92 -8.13 -11.42
N PRO A 399 8.80 -8.43 -10.46
CA PRO A 399 10.23 -8.15 -10.49
C PRO A 399 11.00 -9.21 -11.32
N PHE A 400 12.12 -8.82 -11.95
CA PHE A 400 13.01 -9.72 -12.72
C PHE A 400 13.58 -10.88 -11.88
N VAL A 401 13.91 -10.58 -10.62
CA VAL A 401 14.28 -11.53 -9.58
C VAL A 401 13.46 -11.21 -8.32
N PRO A 402 13.19 -12.19 -7.44
CA PRO A 402 12.52 -11.93 -6.16
C PRO A 402 13.23 -10.85 -5.33
N VAL A 403 12.46 -10.06 -4.59
CA VAL A 403 12.95 -9.02 -3.68
C VAL A 403 12.26 -9.19 -2.34
N SER A 404 13.00 -9.00 -1.24
CA SER A 404 12.42 -9.05 0.09
C SER A 404 11.37 -7.95 0.30
N PHE A 405 10.29 -8.27 1.01
CA PHE A 405 9.23 -7.30 1.31
C PHE A 405 9.77 -6.14 2.16
N SER A 406 10.66 -6.43 3.12
CA SER A 406 11.34 -5.40 3.93
C SER A 406 12.12 -4.40 3.09
N THR A 407 12.80 -4.85 2.02
CA THR A 407 13.52 -3.95 1.11
C THR A 407 12.56 -3.02 0.38
N LEU A 408 11.44 -3.53 -0.13
CA LEU A 408 10.43 -2.72 -0.81
C LEU A 408 9.75 -1.71 0.14
N ALA A 409 9.50 -2.11 1.39
CA ALA A 409 8.92 -1.22 2.40
C ALA A 409 9.89 -0.11 2.85
N GLY A 410 11.21 -0.35 2.75
CA GLY A 410 12.23 0.65 3.05
C GLY A 410 12.12 1.22 4.47
N ARG A 411 11.86 2.53 4.56
CA ARG A 411 11.70 3.25 5.84
C ARG A 411 10.24 3.49 6.24
N ASN A 412 9.27 3.10 5.43
CA ASN A 412 7.84 3.22 5.75
C ASN A 412 7.44 2.10 6.74
N ARG A 413 7.92 2.20 7.97
CA ARG A 413 7.83 1.17 9.03
C ARG A 413 7.74 1.87 10.40
N GLY A 414 7.04 1.25 11.35
CA GLY A 414 6.86 1.82 12.70
C GLY A 414 6.22 3.20 12.61
N ASP A 415 6.72 4.16 13.39
CA ASP A 415 6.23 5.54 13.44
C ASP A 415 6.39 6.32 12.12
N LEU A 416 7.18 5.80 11.17
CA LEU A 416 7.37 6.38 9.84
C LEU A 416 6.47 5.74 8.77
N PHE A 417 5.58 4.82 9.15
CA PHE A 417 4.65 4.18 8.20
C PHE A 417 3.70 5.21 7.59
N ASP A 418 3.10 6.05 8.42
CA ASP A 418 2.29 7.21 8.03
C ASP A 418 2.54 8.35 9.03
N PRO A 419 2.53 9.64 8.62
CA PRO A 419 2.79 10.75 9.54
C PRO A 419 1.78 10.84 10.68
N ALA A 420 2.27 11.05 11.90
CA ALA A 420 1.46 11.46 13.05
C ALA A 420 1.54 12.98 13.21
N ARG A 421 0.41 13.68 13.02
CA ARG A 421 0.27 15.12 13.16
C ARG A 421 -0.11 15.46 14.60
N GLU A 422 0.54 16.48 15.15
CA GLU A 422 0.40 16.92 16.53
C GLU A 422 0.06 18.41 16.57
N THR A 423 -0.82 18.81 17.47
CA THR A 423 -1.18 20.23 17.66
C THR A 423 -0.12 20.95 18.50
N PRO A 424 -0.09 22.30 18.50
CA PRO A 424 0.83 23.05 19.36
C PRO A 424 0.66 22.75 20.87
N MET A 425 -0.50 22.23 21.29
CA MET A 425 -0.78 21.84 22.68
C MET A 425 -0.41 20.39 23.01
N HIS A 426 0.11 19.62 22.04
CA HIS A 426 0.35 18.18 22.20
C HIS A 426 1.23 17.84 23.41
N SER A 427 2.31 18.60 23.66
CA SER A 427 3.18 18.38 24.82
C SER A 427 2.44 18.54 26.14
N TRP A 428 1.48 19.47 26.24
CA TRP A 428 0.65 19.64 27.42
C TRP A 428 -0.29 18.45 27.59
N HIS A 429 -0.91 17.97 26.50
CA HIS A 429 -1.77 16.79 26.55
C HIS A 429 -1.03 15.55 27.07
N VAL A 430 0.18 15.29 26.56
CA VAL A 430 1.03 14.19 27.03
C VAL A 430 1.39 14.36 28.51
N ALA A 431 1.82 15.56 28.90
CA ALA A 431 2.20 15.85 30.29
C ALA A 431 1.03 15.72 31.28
N ASN A 432 -0.21 15.90 30.81
CA ASN A 432 -1.43 15.78 31.63
C ASN A 432 -2.18 14.46 31.40
N GLY A 433 -1.49 13.42 30.91
CA GLY A 433 -1.99 12.05 30.89
C GLY A 433 -3.11 11.79 29.87
N ALA A 434 -3.24 12.61 28.83
CA ALA A 434 -4.21 12.38 27.78
C ALA A 434 -4.05 10.99 27.15
N VAL A 435 -5.16 10.29 26.97
CA VAL A 435 -5.24 9.12 26.09
C VAL A 435 -5.59 9.61 24.70
N PHE A 436 -4.86 9.19 23.67
CA PHE A 436 -5.03 9.69 22.31
C PHE A 436 -5.86 8.74 21.43
N GLU A 437 -6.55 9.30 20.46
CA GLU A 437 -7.08 8.58 19.30
C GLU A 437 -6.49 9.11 17.99
N ASP A 438 -6.53 8.26 16.97
CA ASP A 438 -6.12 8.58 15.60
C ASP A 438 -7.30 9.11 14.79
N VAL A 439 -7.30 10.42 14.52
CA VAL A 439 -8.32 11.09 13.68
C VAL A 439 -7.70 11.43 12.34
N GLY A 440 -7.76 10.47 11.41
CA GLY A 440 -6.91 10.48 10.22
C GLY A 440 -5.44 10.40 10.65
N GLN A 441 -4.64 11.39 10.28
CA GLN A 441 -3.24 11.49 10.69
C GLN A 441 -3.04 12.24 12.02
N TRP A 442 -4.09 12.84 12.61
CA TRP A 442 -3.95 13.62 13.84
C TRP A 442 -4.00 12.74 15.09
N LYS A 443 -3.09 13.01 16.03
CA LYS A 443 -3.18 12.54 17.43
C LYS A 443 -4.01 13.53 18.24
N ARG A 444 -5.28 13.21 18.49
CA ARG A 444 -6.18 14.04 19.31
C ARG A 444 -6.38 13.43 20.69
N PRO A 445 -6.45 14.24 21.77
CA PRO A 445 -6.89 13.75 23.06
C PRO A 445 -8.29 13.14 22.93
N ARG A 446 -8.42 11.87 23.30
CA ARG A 446 -9.69 11.14 23.38
C ARG A 446 -10.41 11.45 24.69
N TYR A 447 -9.67 11.40 25.80
CA TYR A 447 -10.11 11.76 27.16
C TYR A 447 -8.88 11.97 28.07
N PHE A 448 -9.11 12.51 29.26
CA PHE A 448 -8.12 12.84 30.29
C PHE A 448 -8.47 12.15 31.62
N PRO A 449 -7.96 10.93 31.89
CA PRO A 449 -8.22 10.23 33.14
C PRO A 449 -7.51 10.87 34.34
N VAL A 450 -8.16 10.85 35.50
CA VAL A 450 -7.56 11.22 36.79
C VAL A 450 -7.27 9.95 37.59
N GLY A 451 -6.00 9.73 37.94
CA GLY A 451 -5.60 8.54 38.70
C GLY A 451 -5.79 7.24 37.90
N ALA A 452 -6.68 6.37 38.38
CA ALA A 452 -6.95 5.06 37.78
C ALA A 452 -8.34 4.96 37.14
N GLU A 453 -8.97 6.10 36.83
CA GLU A 453 -10.25 6.15 36.14
C GLU A 453 -10.23 5.34 34.84
N SER A 454 -11.27 4.54 34.65
CA SER A 454 -11.62 4.00 33.34
C SER A 454 -12.04 5.14 32.39
N MET A 455 -12.09 4.82 31.09
CA MET A 455 -12.58 5.76 30.08
C MET A 455 -14.01 6.24 30.41
N ASP A 456 -14.91 5.34 30.78
CA ASP A 456 -16.29 5.68 31.12
C ASP A 456 -16.39 6.66 32.30
N GLU A 457 -15.59 6.44 33.36
CA GLU A 457 -15.56 7.32 34.53
C GLU A 457 -15.02 8.71 34.18
N ALA A 458 -13.91 8.77 33.44
CA ALA A 458 -13.30 10.02 33.01
C ALA A 458 -14.24 10.82 32.11
N VAL A 459 -14.84 10.18 31.10
CA VAL A 459 -15.77 10.81 30.16
C VAL A 459 -17.03 11.30 30.87
N LEU A 460 -17.59 10.56 31.83
CA LEU A 460 -18.72 11.03 32.63
C LEU A 460 -18.37 12.27 33.47
N ARG A 461 -17.21 12.27 34.11
CA ARG A 461 -16.72 13.42 34.89
C ARG A 461 -16.51 14.64 33.99
N GLU A 462 -15.88 14.45 32.82
CA GLU A 462 -15.66 15.50 31.83
C GLU A 462 -16.98 16.06 31.28
N CYS A 463 -17.96 15.19 30.95
CA CYS A 463 -19.28 15.61 30.50
C CYS A 463 -20.02 16.43 31.58
N ALA A 464 -19.99 15.97 32.84
CA ALA A 464 -20.57 16.70 33.96
C ALA A 464 -19.92 18.08 34.13
N ALA A 465 -18.58 18.14 34.12
CA ALA A 465 -17.84 19.40 34.23
C ALA A 465 -18.19 20.39 33.11
N ALA A 466 -18.32 19.92 31.86
CA ALA A 466 -18.70 20.76 30.72
C ALA A 466 -20.12 21.32 30.82
N ARG A 467 -21.02 20.66 31.55
CA ARG A 467 -22.42 21.10 31.73
C ARG A 467 -22.65 21.88 33.02
N GLU A 468 -21.93 21.57 34.08
CA GLU A 468 -22.17 22.11 35.43
C GLU A 468 -21.18 23.21 35.82
N SER A 469 -20.04 23.30 35.14
CA SER A 469 -18.98 24.26 35.47
C SER A 469 -18.31 24.78 34.19
N VAL A 470 -17.02 24.51 34.00
CA VAL A 470 -16.25 24.88 32.82
C VAL A 470 -15.29 23.75 32.44
N ALA A 471 -15.25 23.47 31.15
CA ALA A 471 -14.36 22.50 30.54
C ALA A 471 -13.69 23.10 29.30
N MET A 472 -12.58 22.50 28.85
CA MET A 472 -11.88 22.98 27.65
C MET A 472 -11.42 21.85 26.73
N MET A 473 -11.42 22.10 25.43
CA MET A 473 -11.03 21.14 24.39
C MET A 473 -10.14 21.78 23.33
N ASP A 474 -9.17 21.00 22.83
CA ASP A 474 -8.38 21.35 21.66
C ASP A 474 -9.19 21.10 20.37
N ALA A 475 -9.61 22.20 19.73
CA ALA A 475 -10.33 22.22 18.47
C ALA A 475 -9.44 22.60 17.26
N SER A 476 -8.11 22.61 17.45
CA SER A 476 -7.15 23.08 16.44
C SER A 476 -7.14 22.23 15.17
N THR A 477 -7.61 20.98 15.23
CA THR A 477 -7.54 20.05 14.09
C THR A 477 -8.61 20.27 13.02
N LEU A 478 -9.66 21.05 13.31
CA LEU A 478 -10.70 21.39 12.33
C LEU A 478 -10.05 22.03 11.10
N GLY A 479 -10.53 21.68 9.90
CA GLY A 479 -10.08 22.38 8.70
C GLY A 479 -10.55 23.83 8.72
N LYS A 480 -9.72 24.74 8.21
CA LYS A 480 -10.02 26.18 8.18
C LYS A 480 -9.58 26.72 6.83
N ILE A 481 -10.49 27.31 6.09
CA ILE A 481 -10.25 27.85 4.75
C ILE A 481 -10.62 29.33 4.76
N ASP A 482 -9.65 30.18 4.44
CA ASP A 482 -9.86 31.61 4.20
C ASP A 482 -10.37 31.80 2.77
N VAL A 483 -11.58 32.32 2.65
CA VAL A 483 -12.32 32.54 1.40
C VAL A 483 -12.46 34.04 1.19
N GLN A 484 -11.74 34.56 0.21
CA GLN A 484 -11.57 35.99 -0.02
C GLN A 484 -12.09 36.42 -1.39
N GLY A 485 -12.55 37.65 -1.51
CA GLY A 485 -12.91 38.30 -2.77
C GLY A 485 -14.38 38.72 -2.85
N PRO A 486 -14.73 39.59 -3.80
CA PRO A 486 -16.07 40.18 -3.88
C PRO A 486 -17.18 39.15 -4.12
N ASP A 487 -16.85 38.03 -4.77
CA ASP A 487 -17.82 36.98 -5.10
C ASP A 487 -17.82 35.86 -4.04
N ALA A 488 -17.08 36.00 -2.93
CA ALA A 488 -16.96 34.96 -1.89
C ALA A 488 -18.31 34.55 -1.32
N GLY A 489 -19.20 35.50 -1.05
CA GLY A 489 -20.56 35.20 -0.57
C GLY A 489 -21.39 34.42 -1.59
N ILE A 490 -21.29 34.76 -2.88
CA ILE A 490 -21.99 34.07 -3.97
C ILE A 490 -21.46 32.64 -4.12
N PHE A 491 -20.14 32.49 -4.08
CA PHE A 491 -19.49 31.19 -4.15
C PHE A 491 -19.93 30.28 -2.99
N LEU A 492 -19.89 30.78 -1.76
CA LEU A 492 -20.33 30.03 -0.59
C LEU A 492 -21.82 29.70 -0.64
N ASP A 493 -22.65 30.54 -1.26
CA ASP A 493 -24.06 30.21 -1.52
C ASP A 493 -24.24 29.05 -2.51
N ARG A 494 -23.30 28.83 -3.44
CA ARG A 494 -23.35 27.67 -4.34
C ARG A 494 -22.84 26.39 -3.67
N ILE A 495 -21.88 26.52 -2.75
CA ILE A 495 -21.24 25.40 -2.03
C ILE A 495 -22.10 24.87 -0.88
N TYR A 496 -22.66 25.77 -0.06
CA TYR A 496 -23.46 25.40 1.11
C TYR A 496 -24.95 25.32 0.79
N THR A 497 -25.69 24.54 1.59
CA THR A 497 -27.15 24.40 1.45
C THR A 497 -27.92 25.67 1.90
N ASN A 498 -27.38 26.45 2.85
CA ASN A 498 -27.93 27.72 3.32
C ASN A 498 -27.18 28.96 2.79
N LEU A 499 -27.82 30.14 2.89
CA LEU A 499 -27.23 31.41 2.42
C LEU A 499 -26.09 31.83 3.36
N MET A 500 -24.88 32.01 2.86
CA MET A 500 -23.72 32.60 3.54
C MET A 500 -23.53 34.08 3.17
N SER A 501 -23.94 34.50 1.97
CA SER A 501 -23.88 35.90 1.51
C SER A 501 -24.59 36.90 2.45
N THR A 502 -25.64 36.47 3.13
CA THR A 502 -26.47 37.31 4.04
C THR A 502 -25.98 37.33 5.48
N LEU A 503 -24.88 36.63 5.79
CA LEU A 503 -24.26 36.66 7.11
C LEU A 503 -23.68 38.05 7.37
N ALA A 504 -24.00 38.69 8.50
CA ALA A 504 -23.40 39.99 8.84
C ALA A 504 -21.91 39.83 9.20
N VAL A 505 -21.11 40.86 8.92
CA VAL A 505 -19.70 40.90 9.37
C VAL A 505 -19.65 40.82 10.90
N GLY A 506 -18.72 40.05 11.44
CA GLY A 506 -18.60 39.79 12.87
C GLY A 506 -19.57 38.73 13.40
N MET A 507 -20.17 37.93 12.52
CA MET A 507 -21.06 36.82 12.87
C MET A 507 -20.61 35.51 12.23
N CYS A 508 -21.04 34.42 12.83
CA CYS A 508 -20.86 33.04 12.42
C CYS A 508 -22.18 32.45 11.89
N ARG A 509 -22.10 31.44 11.04
CA ARG A 509 -23.23 30.62 10.61
C ARG A 509 -22.81 29.19 10.37
N TYR A 510 -23.49 28.24 11.01
CA TYR A 510 -23.35 26.83 10.67
C TYR A 510 -23.95 26.55 9.29
N GLY A 511 -23.31 25.69 8.49
CA GLY A 511 -23.81 25.25 7.20
C GLY A 511 -23.41 23.82 6.90
N VAL A 512 -24.18 23.21 5.99
CA VAL A 512 -23.93 21.86 5.46
C VAL A 512 -23.54 21.97 4.00
N MET A 513 -22.56 21.18 3.58
CA MET A 513 -22.19 20.99 2.18
C MET A 513 -22.68 19.63 1.70
N CYS A 514 -23.15 19.58 0.46
CA CYS A 514 -23.52 18.33 -0.20
C CYS A 514 -22.61 18.05 -1.40
N LYS A 515 -22.51 16.78 -1.79
CA LYS A 515 -22.08 16.45 -3.15
C LYS A 515 -23.25 16.65 -4.13
N VAL A 516 -22.96 16.52 -5.43
CA VAL A 516 -23.96 16.67 -6.51
C VAL A 516 -25.16 15.72 -6.39
N ASP A 517 -25.00 14.60 -5.68
CA ASP A 517 -26.05 13.62 -5.39
C ASP A 517 -26.99 14.04 -4.24
N GLY A 518 -26.75 15.20 -3.61
CA GLY A 518 -27.54 15.72 -2.50
C GLY A 518 -27.17 15.13 -1.14
N MET A 519 -26.20 14.22 -1.07
CA MET A 519 -25.79 13.59 0.19
C MET A 519 -24.85 14.53 0.94
N VAL A 520 -24.94 14.53 2.27
CA VAL A 520 -24.07 15.33 3.12
C VAL A 520 -22.63 14.91 2.91
N PHE A 521 -21.80 15.89 2.56
CA PHE A 521 -20.37 15.71 2.30
C PHE A 521 -19.53 16.18 3.48
N ASP A 522 -19.82 17.37 3.97
CA ASP A 522 -19.14 17.98 5.11
C ASP A 522 -20.03 19.07 5.73
N ASP A 523 -19.62 19.58 6.88
CA ASP A 523 -20.29 20.67 7.56
C ASP A 523 -19.31 21.53 8.37
N GLY A 524 -19.80 22.65 8.88
CA GLY A 524 -19.00 23.48 9.76
C GLY A 524 -19.56 24.90 9.89
N VAL A 525 -18.78 25.74 10.55
CA VAL A 525 -19.14 27.12 10.85
C VAL A 525 -18.37 28.06 9.94
N VAL A 526 -19.09 28.93 9.25
CA VAL A 526 -18.52 30.02 8.46
C VAL A 526 -18.52 31.29 9.29
N MET A 527 -17.34 31.89 9.44
CA MET A 527 -17.12 33.18 10.09
C MET A 527 -17.03 34.28 9.03
N ARG A 528 -17.86 35.33 9.07
CA ARG A 528 -17.65 36.51 8.19
C ARG A 528 -16.80 37.54 8.92
N VAL A 529 -15.52 37.60 8.59
CA VAL A 529 -14.50 38.42 9.30
C VAL A 529 -14.21 39.75 8.58
N GLY A 530 -14.78 39.95 7.40
CA GLY A 530 -14.78 41.21 6.67
C GLY A 530 -15.86 41.21 5.59
N GLU A 531 -16.04 42.33 4.90
CA GLU A 531 -17.06 42.45 3.86
C GLU A 531 -16.90 41.39 2.75
N GLU A 532 -15.67 41.15 2.32
CA GLU A 532 -15.32 40.21 1.25
C GLU A 532 -14.45 39.05 1.77
N ARG A 533 -14.55 38.73 3.07
CA ARG A 533 -13.69 37.71 3.70
C ARG A 533 -14.44 36.82 4.69
N PHE A 534 -14.34 35.52 4.45
CA PHE A 534 -14.95 34.47 5.26
C PHE A 534 -13.89 33.45 5.68
N ILE A 535 -14.02 32.89 6.87
CA ILE A 535 -13.27 31.69 7.27
C ILE A 535 -14.28 30.55 7.41
N ALA A 536 -14.20 29.55 6.54
CA ALA A 536 -15.02 28.35 6.63
C ALA A 536 -14.28 27.28 7.45
N THR A 537 -14.90 26.81 8.54
CA THR A 537 -14.44 25.60 9.21
C THR A 537 -15.05 24.36 8.57
N THR A 538 -14.33 23.25 8.65
CA THR A 538 -14.72 21.93 8.12
C THR A 538 -14.46 20.89 9.20
N THR A 539 -14.97 19.68 9.01
CA THR A 539 -14.55 18.56 9.87
C THR A 539 -13.05 18.30 9.76
N THR A 540 -12.46 17.67 10.79
CA THR A 540 -11.01 17.37 10.84
C THR A 540 -10.59 16.49 9.67
N GLY A 541 -11.37 15.45 9.37
CA GLY A 541 -11.06 14.47 8.33
C GLY A 541 -11.18 15.02 6.90
N ASN A 542 -12.07 15.99 6.68
CA ASN A 542 -12.36 16.51 5.34
C ASN A 542 -11.70 17.85 5.00
N ALA A 543 -10.79 18.37 5.85
CA ALA A 543 -10.11 19.65 5.61
C ALA A 543 -9.50 19.77 4.20
N ALA A 544 -8.73 18.77 3.77
CA ALA A 544 -8.15 18.76 2.43
C ALA A 544 -9.20 18.46 1.33
N PRO A 545 -10.06 17.43 1.44
CA PRO A 545 -11.15 17.20 0.49
C PRO A 545 -12.05 18.41 0.23
N VAL A 546 -12.40 19.20 1.25
CA VAL A 546 -13.25 20.38 1.08
C VAL A 546 -12.54 21.50 0.32
N LEU A 547 -11.26 21.77 0.62
CA LEU A 547 -10.49 22.75 -0.16
C LEU A 547 -10.38 22.33 -1.62
N SER A 548 -10.03 21.07 -1.88
CA SER A 548 -9.96 20.53 -3.24
C SER A 548 -11.31 20.61 -3.95
N TRP A 549 -12.41 20.38 -3.24
CA TRP A 549 -13.76 20.53 -3.77
C TRP A 549 -14.06 21.97 -4.16
N MET A 550 -13.78 22.93 -3.27
CA MET A 550 -13.97 24.35 -3.57
C MET A 550 -13.12 24.81 -4.77
N GLU A 551 -11.85 24.38 -4.84
CA GLU A 551 -10.95 24.66 -5.96
C GLU A 551 -11.41 24.01 -7.27
N GLU A 552 -11.90 22.77 -7.24
CA GLU A 552 -12.45 22.09 -8.41
C GLU A 552 -13.57 22.93 -9.04
N TRP A 553 -14.59 23.29 -8.27
CA TRP A 553 -15.71 24.09 -8.78
C TRP A 553 -15.28 25.49 -9.25
N LEU A 554 -14.37 26.13 -8.52
CA LEU A 554 -13.88 27.45 -8.91
C LEU A 554 -13.05 27.41 -10.20
N GLN A 555 -12.19 26.40 -10.38
CA GLN A 555 -11.31 26.30 -11.54
C GLN A 555 -12.02 25.75 -12.78
N THR A 556 -12.96 24.81 -12.62
CA THR A 556 -13.55 24.09 -13.76
C THR A 556 -14.94 24.57 -14.15
N GLU A 557 -15.76 25.01 -13.18
CA GLU A 557 -17.16 25.38 -13.44
C GLU A 557 -17.40 26.89 -13.37
N TRP A 558 -16.76 27.58 -12.43
CA TRP A 558 -16.99 29.02 -12.18
C TRP A 558 -15.71 29.88 -12.21
N PRO A 559 -14.84 29.76 -13.23
CA PRO A 559 -13.60 30.51 -13.30
C PRO A 559 -13.79 32.03 -13.44
N GLU A 560 -15.03 32.48 -13.69
CA GLU A 560 -15.39 33.90 -13.72
C GLU A 560 -15.53 34.53 -12.32
N LEU A 561 -15.76 33.73 -11.27
CA LEU A 561 -15.90 34.25 -9.91
C LEU A 561 -14.56 34.72 -9.37
N ARG A 562 -14.52 35.94 -8.82
CA ARG A 562 -13.34 36.49 -8.16
C ARG A 562 -13.30 36.03 -6.71
N VAL A 563 -12.86 34.80 -6.53
CA VAL A 563 -12.66 34.17 -5.22
C VAL A 563 -11.25 33.62 -5.12
N TRP A 564 -10.63 33.75 -3.96
CA TRP A 564 -9.34 33.14 -3.64
C TRP A 564 -9.46 32.33 -2.37
N LEU A 565 -8.95 31.11 -2.41
CA LEU A 565 -9.02 30.16 -1.32
C LEU A 565 -7.62 29.97 -0.74
N THR A 566 -7.51 29.92 0.58
CA THR A 566 -6.24 29.59 1.25
C THR A 566 -6.53 28.73 2.45
N SER A 567 -5.91 27.55 2.54
CA SER A 567 -5.95 26.79 3.78
C SER A 567 -5.22 27.57 4.87
N VAL A 568 -5.92 27.80 5.98
CA VAL A 568 -5.38 28.37 7.21
C VAL A 568 -5.55 27.39 8.37
N THR A 569 -5.73 26.10 8.07
CA THR A 569 -5.93 25.02 9.05
C THR A 569 -4.85 25.02 10.13
N GLU A 570 -3.58 25.04 9.72
CA GLU A 570 -2.42 24.99 10.64
C GLU A 570 -1.96 26.38 11.12
N GLN A 571 -2.51 27.45 10.55
CA GLN A 571 -2.23 28.82 10.99
C GLN A 571 -2.89 29.12 12.34
N TRP A 572 -4.01 28.47 12.65
CA TRP A 572 -4.81 28.75 13.84
C TRP A 572 -4.84 27.57 14.80
N ALA A 573 -4.41 27.83 16.04
CA ALA A 573 -4.72 26.99 17.19
C ALA A 573 -6.03 27.47 17.83
N THR A 574 -6.84 26.53 18.31
CA THR A 574 -8.18 26.83 18.83
C THR A 574 -8.44 26.09 20.13
N ALA A 575 -8.74 26.84 21.19
CA ALA A 575 -9.26 26.31 22.45
C ALA A 575 -10.77 26.58 22.54
N ALA A 576 -11.57 25.53 22.65
CA ALA A 576 -12.99 25.64 22.96
C ALA A 576 -13.16 25.62 24.48
N VAL A 577 -13.72 26.69 25.06
CA VAL A 577 -14.04 26.80 26.49
C VAL A 577 -15.55 26.71 26.65
N VAL A 578 -16.03 25.69 27.34
CA VAL A 578 -17.42 25.21 27.30
C VAL A 578 -18.00 25.11 28.71
N GLY A 579 -19.26 25.49 28.86
CA GLY A 579 -20.03 25.38 30.11
C GLY A 579 -20.48 26.73 30.65
N PRO A 580 -21.38 26.76 31.64
CA PRO A 580 -21.89 28.00 32.23
C PRO A 580 -20.78 28.90 32.79
N GLY A 581 -19.71 28.33 33.36
CA GLY A 581 -18.56 29.06 33.90
C GLY A 581 -17.62 29.67 32.85
N SER A 582 -17.78 29.32 31.56
CA SER A 582 -16.87 29.74 30.49
C SER A 582 -16.73 31.26 30.34
N ARG A 583 -17.84 32.01 30.49
CA ARG A 583 -17.84 33.48 30.42
C ARG A 583 -17.02 34.09 31.56
N ALA A 584 -17.31 33.70 32.80
CA ALA A 584 -16.64 34.23 33.98
C ALA A 584 -15.14 33.90 33.99
N LEU A 585 -14.75 32.71 33.54
CA LEU A 585 -13.36 32.32 33.39
C LEU A 585 -12.65 33.20 32.34
N LEU A 586 -13.18 33.26 31.11
CA LEU A 586 -12.53 33.98 30.01
C LEU A 586 -12.48 35.49 30.25
N GLN A 587 -13.48 36.09 30.92
CA GLN A 587 -13.49 37.52 31.22
C GLN A 587 -12.30 37.95 32.09
N GLN A 588 -11.70 37.04 32.87
CA GLN A 588 -10.48 37.31 33.64
C GLN A 588 -9.23 37.48 32.75
N LEU A 589 -9.28 36.94 31.54
CA LEU A 589 -8.15 36.89 30.60
C LEU A 589 -8.28 37.92 29.48
N THR A 590 -9.39 38.64 29.35
CA THR A 590 -9.63 39.54 28.22
C THR A 590 -10.38 40.81 28.60
N ALA A 591 -10.10 41.88 27.86
CA ALA A 591 -10.85 43.14 27.91
C ALA A 591 -12.08 43.14 26.97
N ILE A 592 -12.28 42.08 26.18
CA ILE A 592 -13.50 41.91 25.37
C ILE A 592 -14.69 41.79 26.33
N ASP A 593 -15.75 42.55 26.10
CA ASP A 593 -17.00 42.43 26.86
C ASP A 593 -17.72 41.13 26.46
N LEU A 594 -17.74 40.14 27.36
CA LEU A 594 -18.37 38.83 27.16
C LEU A 594 -19.80 38.77 27.73
N SER A 595 -20.39 39.90 28.13
CA SER A 595 -21.79 39.97 28.56
C SER A 595 -22.73 39.48 27.47
N ARG A 596 -23.91 38.99 27.87
CA ARG A 596 -24.90 38.42 26.94
C ARG A 596 -25.31 39.44 25.86
N GLU A 597 -25.45 40.70 26.25
CA GLU A 597 -25.86 41.81 25.39
C GLU A 597 -24.75 42.19 24.41
N ALA A 598 -23.50 42.31 24.90
CA ALA A 598 -22.37 42.71 24.07
C ALA A 598 -21.87 41.60 23.14
N PHE A 599 -22.02 40.34 23.54
CA PHE A 599 -21.54 39.17 22.81
C PHE A 599 -22.66 38.13 22.60
N PRO A 600 -23.60 38.40 21.66
CA PRO A 600 -24.71 37.49 21.38
C PRO A 600 -24.22 36.16 20.77
N PHE A 601 -25.10 35.16 20.78
CA PHE A 601 -24.81 33.83 20.21
C PHE A 601 -24.39 33.94 18.73
N MET A 602 -23.38 33.14 18.35
CA MET A 602 -22.77 33.15 17.01
C MET A 602 -22.07 34.46 16.62
N ALA A 603 -21.76 35.37 17.56
CA ALA A 603 -20.95 36.54 17.25
C ALA A 603 -19.44 36.24 17.25
N ILE A 604 -18.67 37.18 16.73
CA ILE A 604 -17.21 37.20 16.70
C ILE A 604 -16.72 38.49 17.36
N ARG A 605 -15.70 38.40 18.20
CA ARG A 605 -14.94 39.56 18.70
C ARG A 605 -13.45 39.32 18.50
N GLU A 606 -12.73 40.36 18.12
CA GLU A 606 -11.28 40.35 18.00
C GLU A 606 -10.69 41.25 19.09
N GLY A 607 -9.59 40.82 19.68
CA GLY A 607 -8.92 41.49 20.80
C GLY A 607 -7.90 40.56 21.44
N ASP A 608 -7.34 40.96 22.58
CA ASP A 608 -6.33 40.15 23.27
C ASP A 608 -6.98 39.21 24.29
N VAL A 609 -6.55 37.95 24.34
CA VAL A 609 -6.85 36.99 25.40
C VAL A 609 -5.52 36.53 25.99
N ALA A 610 -5.34 36.71 27.30
CA ALA A 610 -4.07 36.49 27.99
C ALA A 610 -2.88 37.26 27.36
N GLY A 611 -3.14 38.45 26.81
CA GLY A 611 -2.14 39.26 26.10
C GLY A 611 -1.77 38.75 24.70
N ILE A 612 -2.51 37.78 24.16
CA ILE A 612 -2.32 37.19 22.83
C ILE A 612 -3.42 37.69 21.90
N PRO A 613 -3.09 38.24 20.71
CA PRO A 613 -4.09 38.60 19.72
C PRO A 613 -4.94 37.38 19.32
N ALA A 614 -6.25 37.49 19.51
CA ALA A 614 -7.17 36.39 19.36
C ALA A 614 -8.45 36.80 18.64
N ARG A 615 -9.07 35.82 17.99
CA ARG A 615 -10.46 35.88 17.55
C ARG A 615 -11.29 34.95 18.43
N VAL A 616 -12.25 35.53 19.15
CA VAL A 616 -13.18 34.78 19.99
C VAL A 616 -14.49 34.62 19.24
N CYS A 617 -14.97 33.39 19.12
CA CYS A 617 -16.23 33.05 18.47
C CYS A 617 -17.17 32.41 19.50
N ARG A 618 -18.40 32.91 19.63
CA ARG A 618 -19.38 32.31 20.55
C ARG A 618 -20.17 31.21 19.83
N VAL A 619 -19.49 30.08 19.63
CA VAL A 619 -19.96 28.88 18.92
C VAL A 619 -19.97 27.72 19.90
N SER A 620 -20.97 26.82 19.78
CA SER A 620 -21.12 25.68 20.66
C SER A 620 -21.48 24.43 19.87
N PHE A 621 -20.80 23.33 20.18
CA PHE A 621 -21.12 21.98 19.69
C PHE A 621 -21.64 21.07 20.81
N SER A 622 -21.98 21.63 21.98
CA SER A 622 -22.50 20.90 23.16
C SER A 622 -23.89 21.35 23.60
N GLY A 623 -24.38 22.47 23.04
CA GLY A 623 -25.61 23.15 23.47
C GLY A 623 -25.43 24.06 24.69
N GLU A 624 -24.28 24.00 25.37
CA GLU A 624 -23.92 24.91 26.46
C GLU A 624 -23.40 26.25 25.93
N LEU A 625 -23.30 27.25 26.81
CA LEU A 625 -22.50 28.44 26.56
C LEU A 625 -21.05 28.03 26.25
N ALA A 626 -20.50 28.52 25.15
CA ALA A 626 -19.15 28.19 24.73
C ALA A 626 -18.51 29.32 23.92
N TYR A 627 -17.18 29.38 24.01
CA TYR A 627 -16.33 30.28 23.26
C TYR A 627 -15.16 29.51 22.64
N GLU A 628 -14.97 29.65 21.34
CA GLU A 628 -13.77 29.19 20.65
C GLU A 628 -12.79 30.36 20.52
N VAL A 629 -11.64 30.24 21.19
CA VAL A 629 -10.57 31.24 21.16
C VAL A 629 -9.52 30.79 20.14
N ASN A 630 -9.40 31.55 19.05
CA ASN A 630 -8.51 31.28 17.94
C ASN A 630 -7.30 32.21 17.99
N VAL A 631 -6.08 31.64 18.03
CA VAL A 631 -4.81 32.38 18.03
C VAL A 631 -3.87 31.85 16.96
N ASP A 632 -2.81 32.60 16.64
CA ASP A 632 -1.71 32.06 15.84
C ASP A 632 -1.22 30.73 16.42
N GLY A 633 -0.98 29.74 15.56
CA GLY A 633 -0.62 28.38 15.97
C GLY A 633 0.58 28.33 16.94
N ARG A 634 1.54 29.24 16.82
CA ARG A 634 2.71 29.29 17.72
C ARG A 634 2.37 29.72 19.14
N SER A 635 1.22 30.37 19.32
CA SER A 635 0.72 30.84 20.62
C SER A 635 -0.27 29.87 21.26
N GLY A 636 -0.59 28.74 20.58
CA GLY A 636 -1.59 27.78 21.04
C GLY A 636 -1.32 27.23 22.44
N LEU A 637 -0.08 26.79 22.70
CA LEU A 637 0.32 26.29 24.02
C LEU A 637 0.20 27.36 25.11
N ALA A 638 0.66 28.58 24.84
CA ALA A 638 0.59 29.69 25.80
C ALA A 638 -0.86 30.06 26.13
N LEU A 639 -1.74 30.11 25.13
CA LEU A 639 -3.17 30.30 25.34
C LEU A 639 -3.76 29.17 26.20
N TRP A 640 -3.45 27.91 25.85
CA TRP A 640 -3.97 26.75 26.54
C TRP A 640 -3.60 26.74 28.03
N GLU A 641 -2.32 26.98 28.35
CA GLU A 641 -1.82 27.06 29.72
C GLU A 641 -2.45 28.24 30.49
N ALA A 642 -2.66 29.39 29.82
CA ALA A 642 -3.30 30.54 30.44
C ALA A 642 -4.76 30.25 30.82
N ILE A 643 -5.52 29.58 29.94
CA ILE A 643 -6.90 29.15 30.23
C ILE A 643 -6.91 28.11 31.35
N ALA A 644 -6.07 27.07 31.25
CA ALA A 644 -6.00 26.00 32.23
C ALA A 644 -5.60 26.49 33.63
N SER A 645 -4.85 27.61 33.72
CA SER A 645 -4.39 28.19 34.99
C SER A 645 -5.32 29.26 35.56
N ALA A 646 -6.36 29.68 34.81
CA ALA A 646 -7.27 30.76 35.23
C ALA A 646 -8.33 30.31 36.25
N GLY A 647 -8.47 29.01 36.48
CA GLY A 647 -9.43 28.43 37.42
C GLY A 647 -9.44 26.91 37.37
N GLU A 648 -10.40 26.29 38.06
CA GLU A 648 -10.63 24.84 37.98
C GLU A 648 -11.34 24.50 36.65
N VAL A 649 -10.54 24.20 35.62
CA VAL A 649 -11.03 23.85 34.27
C VAL A 649 -10.77 22.38 33.99
N THR A 650 -11.80 21.64 33.59
CA THR A 650 -11.63 20.22 33.20
C THR A 650 -11.25 20.12 31.72
N PRO A 651 -10.05 19.62 31.36
CA PRO A 651 -9.76 19.30 29.97
C PRO A 651 -10.60 18.10 29.53
N TYR A 652 -11.11 18.12 28.30
CA TYR A 652 -11.85 16.99 27.73
C TYR A 652 -11.43 16.72 26.29
N GLY A 653 -11.60 15.47 25.87
CA GLY A 653 -11.22 15.00 24.54
C GLY A 653 -12.39 14.75 23.59
N THR A 654 -12.10 14.07 22.49
CA THR A 654 -13.08 13.78 21.44
C THR A 654 -14.23 12.88 21.91
N GLU A 655 -14.01 11.97 22.87
CA GLU A 655 -15.10 11.11 23.34
C GLU A 655 -16.17 11.93 24.09
N THR A 656 -15.76 12.76 25.04
CA THR A 656 -16.66 13.70 25.72
C THR A 656 -17.32 14.66 24.73
N MET A 657 -16.58 15.15 23.73
CA MET A 657 -17.17 15.95 22.64
C MET A 657 -18.29 15.18 21.92
N HIS A 658 -18.08 13.90 21.62
CA HIS A 658 -19.09 13.05 20.98
C HIS A 658 -20.32 12.82 21.84
N VAL A 659 -20.17 12.66 23.16
CA VAL A 659 -21.33 12.57 24.08
C VAL A 659 -22.12 13.88 24.06
N LEU A 660 -21.46 15.01 24.30
CA LEU A 660 -22.11 16.31 24.46
C LEU A 660 -22.90 16.73 23.21
N ARG A 661 -22.33 16.51 22.02
CA ARG A 661 -23.00 16.81 20.75
C ARG A 661 -24.16 15.84 20.47
N ALA A 662 -24.02 14.56 20.82
CA ALA A 662 -25.04 13.56 20.58
C ALA A 662 -26.25 13.74 21.49
N GLU A 663 -26.06 14.22 22.71
CA GLU A 663 -27.14 14.64 23.62
C GLU A 663 -28.02 15.75 22.99
N LYS A 664 -27.43 16.58 22.11
CA LYS A 664 -28.12 17.62 21.34
C LYS A 664 -28.58 17.17 19.95
N GLY A 665 -28.34 15.92 19.58
CA GLY A 665 -28.69 15.39 18.26
C GLY A 665 -27.86 15.98 17.11
N PHE A 666 -26.70 16.59 17.39
CA PHE A 666 -25.83 17.09 16.34
C PHE A 666 -25.08 15.92 15.67
N PRO A 667 -25.05 15.84 14.33
CA PRO A 667 -24.39 14.77 13.62
C PRO A 667 -22.86 14.95 13.61
N ILE A 668 -22.13 13.83 13.56
CA ILE A 668 -20.74 13.81 13.09
C ILE A 668 -20.71 13.25 11.67
N ILE A 669 -20.09 13.99 10.76
CA ILE A 669 -19.94 13.54 9.37
C ILE A 669 -19.03 12.30 9.33
N GLY A 670 -19.45 11.25 8.63
CA GLY A 670 -18.81 9.93 8.63
C GLY A 670 -19.29 8.98 9.73
N GLN A 671 -20.04 9.47 10.74
CA GLN A 671 -20.63 8.62 11.80
C GLN A 671 -22.16 8.57 11.70
N GLU A 672 -22.85 9.72 11.68
CA GLU A 672 -24.29 9.81 11.38
C GLU A 672 -24.58 9.86 9.88
N THR A 673 -23.54 9.91 9.06
CA THR A 673 -23.64 9.96 7.60
C THR A 673 -22.70 8.94 6.99
N ASP A 674 -23.19 8.20 5.99
CA ASP A 674 -22.49 7.10 5.33
C ASP A 674 -22.40 7.30 3.81
N GLY A 675 -22.58 8.54 3.34
CA GLY A 675 -22.72 8.89 1.93
C GLY A 675 -24.11 8.65 1.35
N THR A 676 -25.10 8.24 2.15
CA THR A 676 -26.50 8.06 1.69
C THR A 676 -27.50 8.98 2.39
N ILE A 677 -27.02 9.82 3.29
CA ILE A 677 -27.83 10.65 4.20
C ILE A 677 -27.85 12.08 3.71
N THR A 678 -29.06 12.62 3.51
CA THR A 678 -29.30 14.02 3.15
C THR A 678 -29.43 14.90 4.41
N PRO A 679 -29.32 16.24 4.30
CA PRO A 679 -29.62 17.13 5.42
C PRO A 679 -31.01 16.88 6.04
N GLN A 680 -32.01 16.57 5.21
CA GLN A 680 -33.37 16.26 5.63
C GLN A 680 -33.43 14.95 6.43
N ASP A 681 -32.67 13.93 6.01
CA ASP A 681 -32.59 12.67 6.75
C ASP A 681 -32.05 12.91 8.18
N LEU A 682 -31.10 13.83 8.36
CA LEU A 682 -30.58 14.25 9.67
C LEU A 682 -31.56 15.09 10.50
N GLY A 683 -32.74 15.44 9.97
CA GLY A 683 -33.68 16.35 10.62
C GLY A 683 -33.26 17.82 10.53
N MET A 684 -32.42 18.14 9.55
CA MET A 684 -31.84 19.47 9.34
C MET A 684 -32.50 20.17 8.14
N ASP A 685 -33.79 19.94 7.88
CA ASP A 685 -34.55 20.64 6.84
C ASP A 685 -34.42 22.17 6.91
N TRP A 686 -34.18 22.69 8.12
CA TRP A 686 -33.99 24.12 8.39
C TRP A 686 -32.72 24.70 7.73
N VAL A 687 -31.69 23.89 7.47
CA VAL A 687 -30.43 24.35 6.85
C VAL A 687 -30.53 24.38 5.31
N VAL A 688 -31.51 23.70 4.73
CA VAL A 688 -31.71 23.69 3.28
C VAL A 688 -32.47 24.94 2.84
N SER A 689 -31.81 25.83 2.10
CA SER A 689 -32.43 27.09 1.67
C SER A 689 -33.60 26.86 0.74
N LYS A 690 -34.72 27.52 1.03
CA LYS A 690 -35.89 27.67 0.13
C LYS A 690 -35.86 28.97 -0.68
N LYS A 691 -34.83 29.79 -0.47
CA LYS A 691 -34.69 31.13 -1.06
C LYS A 691 -33.65 31.18 -2.19
N LYS A 692 -32.89 30.10 -2.38
CA LYS A 692 -31.91 29.98 -3.46
C LYS A 692 -32.57 29.34 -4.66
N ASP A 693 -32.15 29.76 -5.85
CA ASP A 693 -32.53 29.10 -7.08
C ASP A 693 -31.86 27.72 -7.19
N ASP A 694 -30.59 27.62 -6.76
CA ASP A 694 -29.84 26.36 -6.75
C ASP A 694 -28.66 26.40 -5.75
N PHE A 695 -28.14 25.21 -5.43
CA PHE A 695 -26.83 24.97 -4.82
C PHE A 695 -26.42 23.52 -5.13
N ILE A 696 -25.14 23.18 -4.97
CA ILE A 696 -24.65 21.84 -5.30
C ILE A 696 -25.40 20.76 -4.48
N GLY A 697 -26.11 19.88 -5.20
CA GLY A 697 -26.87 18.78 -4.62
C GLY A 697 -28.38 19.03 -4.49
N MET A 698 -28.85 20.29 -4.55
CA MET A 698 -30.27 20.63 -4.38
C MET A 698 -31.17 19.89 -5.38
N ARG A 699 -30.75 19.84 -6.65
CA ARG A 699 -31.46 19.13 -7.73
C ARG A 699 -31.71 17.65 -7.40
N SER A 700 -30.83 17.02 -6.64
CA SER A 700 -30.89 15.58 -6.36
C SER A 700 -31.95 15.20 -5.34
N PHE A 701 -32.46 16.15 -4.55
CA PHE A 701 -33.56 15.91 -3.60
C PHE A 701 -34.88 15.55 -4.27
N MET A 702 -35.05 15.89 -5.54
CA MET A 702 -36.26 15.61 -6.31
C MET A 702 -36.26 14.22 -6.98
N ARG A 703 -35.24 13.38 -6.75
CA ARG A 703 -35.15 12.05 -7.35
C ARG A 703 -36.07 11.05 -6.64
N PRO A 704 -36.53 9.98 -7.32
CA PRO A 704 -37.42 8.98 -6.70
C PRO A 704 -36.90 8.40 -5.38
N ASP A 705 -35.59 8.15 -5.25
CA ASP A 705 -35.02 7.59 -4.01
C ASP A 705 -35.03 8.59 -2.83
N THR A 706 -34.70 9.86 -3.07
CA THR A 706 -34.73 10.90 -2.03
C THR A 706 -36.15 11.33 -1.69
N ALA A 707 -37.12 11.06 -2.56
CA ALA A 707 -38.54 11.30 -2.33
C ALA A 707 -39.27 10.14 -1.62
N ARG A 708 -38.59 9.02 -1.31
CA ARG A 708 -39.20 7.90 -0.58
C ARG A 708 -39.65 8.33 0.81
N THR A 709 -40.77 7.77 1.28
CA THR A 709 -41.29 7.99 2.63
C THR A 709 -40.61 7.12 3.68
N ASP A 710 -39.88 6.09 3.28
CA ASP A 710 -39.20 5.14 4.17
C ASP A 710 -37.68 5.37 4.24
N ARG A 711 -37.22 6.59 3.98
CA ARG A 711 -35.81 6.95 4.17
C ARG A 711 -35.43 6.83 5.64
N LYS A 712 -34.15 6.55 5.90
CA LYS A 712 -33.64 6.49 7.27
C LYS A 712 -33.52 7.91 7.81
N HIS A 713 -34.17 8.17 8.93
CA HIS A 713 -34.10 9.44 9.63
C HIS A 713 -33.22 9.29 10.87
N LEU A 714 -32.44 10.33 11.18
CA LEU A 714 -31.71 10.42 12.44
C LEU A 714 -32.71 10.61 13.59
N VAL A 715 -32.65 9.71 14.58
CA VAL A 715 -33.48 9.68 15.78
C VAL A 715 -32.63 9.31 16.99
N GLY A 716 -33.15 9.56 18.20
CA GLY A 716 -32.60 9.01 19.42
C GLY A 716 -33.21 7.63 19.70
N VAL A 717 -32.48 6.77 20.43
CA VAL A 717 -33.01 5.52 20.97
C VAL A 717 -32.60 5.36 22.43
N LEU A 718 -33.56 4.88 23.23
CA LEU A 718 -33.40 4.69 24.66
C LEU A 718 -33.68 3.23 25.02
N THR A 719 -32.69 2.52 25.53
CA THR A 719 -32.84 1.14 25.97
C THR A 719 -33.85 1.00 27.11
N ALA A 720 -34.54 -0.14 27.19
CA ALA A 720 -35.44 -0.43 28.31
C ALA A 720 -34.67 -0.51 29.65
N ASP A 721 -33.50 -1.15 29.65
CA ASP A 721 -32.53 -1.04 30.75
C ASP A 721 -31.68 0.24 30.58
N PRO A 722 -31.79 1.24 31.48
CA PRO A 722 -31.06 2.50 31.38
C PRO A 722 -29.54 2.36 31.52
N ASN A 723 -29.03 1.19 31.86
CA ASN A 723 -27.59 0.91 31.92
C ASN A 723 -27.06 0.12 30.72
N ALA A 724 -27.94 -0.45 29.89
CA ALA A 724 -27.54 -1.25 28.74
C ALA A 724 -27.03 -0.36 27.60
N PHE A 725 -25.86 -0.69 27.05
CA PHE A 725 -25.35 -0.06 25.84
C PHE A 725 -25.87 -0.76 24.59
N LEU A 726 -26.18 0.03 23.57
CA LEU A 726 -26.37 -0.45 22.21
C LEU A 726 -25.04 -0.30 21.48
N PRO A 727 -24.40 -1.38 21.00
CA PRO A 727 -23.17 -1.24 20.23
C PRO A 727 -23.39 -0.34 19.00
N GLU A 728 -22.46 0.57 18.73
CA GLU A 728 -22.45 1.31 17.47
C GLU A 728 -22.39 0.31 16.30
N GLY A 729 -23.21 0.52 15.27
CA GLY A 729 -23.42 -0.42 14.17
C GLY A 729 -24.45 -1.53 14.42
N ALA A 730 -25.02 -1.62 15.63
CA ALA A 730 -26.08 -2.58 15.92
C ALA A 730 -27.29 -2.38 15.00
N GLN A 731 -27.79 -3.47 14.42
CA GLN A 731 -28.96 -3.45 13.55
C GLN A 731 -30.24 -3.36 14.37
N LEU A 732 -31.19 -2.54 13.91
CA LEU A 732 -32.49 -2.37 14.55
C LEU A 732 -33.58 -3.06 13.72
N VAL A 733 -34.40 -3.87 14.38
CA VAL A 733 -35.52 -4.62 13.77
C VAL A 733 -36.83 -4.33 14.51
N ALA A 734 -37.96 -4.51 13.81
CA ALA A 734 -39.29 -4.30 14.40
C ALA A 734 -39.70 -5.45 15.32
N ASP A 735 -39.31 -6.68 14.95
CA ASP A 735 -39.61 -7.91 15.69
C ASP A 735 -38.39 -8.84 15.58
N PRO A 736 -37.76 -9.24 16.70
CA PRO A 736 -36.61 -10.13 16.70
C PRO A 736 -36.98 -11.60 16.48
N ASN A 737 -38.27 -11.96 16.53
CA ASN A 737 -38.76 -13.34 16.49
C ASN A 737 -39.25 -13.79 15.10
N VAL A 738 -38.94 -13.05 14.03
CA VAL A 738 -39.32 -13.44 12.67
C VAL A 738 -38.23 -14.30 12.00
N PRO A 739 -38.58 -15.16 11.03
CA PRO A 739 -37.61 -16.00 10.33
C PRO A 739 -36.53 -15.18 9.61
N VAL A 740 -35.30 -15.69 9.61
CA VAL A 740 -34.20 -15.12 8.82
C VAL A 740 -34.50 -15.30 7.32
N PRO A 741 -34.33 -14.26 6.47
CA PRO A 741 -33.77 -12.95 6.79
C PRO A 741 -34.75 -12.00 7.47
N VAL A 742 -34.34 -11.43 8.61
CA VAL A 742 -35.12 -10.43 9.35
C VAL A 742 -35.00 -9.06 8.65
N PRO A 743 -36.10 -8.40 8.27
CA PRO A 743 -36.04 -7.06 7.69
C PRO A 743 -35.51 -6.02 8.68
N MET A 744 -34.44 -5.32 8.28
CA MET A 744 -33.87 -4.23 9.07
C MET A 744 -34.67 -2.93 8.93
N LEU A 745 -34.90 -2.28 10.07
CA LEU A 745 -35.41 -0.92 10.16
C LEU A 745 -34.30 0.12 10.04
N GLY A 746 -33.10 -0.18 10.53
CA GLY A 746 -32.09 0.83 10.72
C GLY A 746 -30.88 0.30 11.46
N HIS A 747 -30.04 1.21 11.93
CA HIS A 747 -28.87 0.88 12.73
C HIS A 747 -28.51 2.03 13.67
N VAL A 748 -27.83 1.68 14.76
CA VAL A 748 -27.26 2.63 15.73
C VAL A 748 -25.99 3.23 15.14
N THR A 749 -25.87 4.56 15.20
CA THR A 749 -24.70 5.30 14.68
C THR A 749 -23.76 5.75 15.80
N SER A 750 -24.33 6.12 16.94
CA SER A 750 -23.60 6.58 18.13
C SER A 750 -24.22 6.03 19.40
N SER A 751 -23.45 5.60 20.40
CA SER A 751 -24.00 5.17 21.69
C SER A 751 -23.12 5.51 22.88
N TYR A 752 -23.74 6.12 23.89
CA TYR A 752 -23.02 6.70 25.02
C TYR A 752 -23.76 6.49 26.34
N ARG A 753 -23.04 6.67 27.43
CA ARG A 753 -23.61 6.96 28.74
C ARG A 753 -23.58 8.46 28.97
N SER A 754 -24.71 9.01 29.39
CA SER A 754 -24.88 10.45 29.59
C SER A 754 -24.92 10.78 31.08
N ALA A 755 -24.06 11.70 31.51
CA ALA A 755 -24.12 12.26 32.86
C ALA A 755 -25.41 13.10 33.04
N ALA A 756 -25.82 13.87 32.03
CA ALA A 756 -27.00 14.73 32.08
C ALA A 756 -28.33 13.97 32.14
N LEU A 757 -28.42 12.83 31.43
CA LEU A 757 -29.62 11.99 31.40
C LEU A 757 -29.63 10.96 32.54
N GLY A 758 -28.47 10.69 33.16
CA GLY A 758 -28.31 9.66 34.19
C GLY A 758 -28.47 8.23 33.67
N ARG A 759 -28.26 8.01 32.36
CA ARG A 759 -28.52 6.73 31.67
C ARG A 759 -27.74 6.61 30.36
N THR A 760 -27.77 5.43 29.76
CA THR A 760 -27.34 5.21 28.37
C THR A 760 -28.38 5.71 27.37
N PHE A 761 -27.89 6.13 26.20
CA PHE A 761 -28.67 6.51 25.03
C PHE A 761 -27.89 6.22 23.75
N ALA A 762 -28.57 6.30 22.61
CA ALA A 762 -27.93 6.21 21.31
C ALA A 762 -28.60 7.13 20.28
N LEU A 763 -27.86 7.48 19.23
CA LEU A 763 -28.42 7.98 17.98
C LEU A 763 -28.50 6.84 16.98
N ALA A 764 -29.52 6.86 16.13
CA ALA A 764 -29.74 5.82 15.14
C ALA A 764 -30.34 6.39 13.85
N LEU A 765 -30.06 5.72 12.74
CA LEU A 765 -30.69 5.95 11.45
C LEU A 765 -31.78 4.91 11.23
N VAL A 766 -33.03 5.31 11.39
CA VAL A 766 -34.21 4.42 11.37
C VAL A 766 -35.13 4.80 10.21
N LYS A 767 -35.53 3.82 9.38
CA LYS A 767 -36.51 4.01 8.31
C LYS A 767 -37.78 4.64 8.86
N ASP A 768 -38.17 5.77 8.26
CA ASP A 768 -39.27 6.62 8.67
C ASP A 768 -39.23 7.03 10.16
N GLY A 769 -38.04 7.09 10.76
CA GLY A 769 -37.87 7.14 12.22
C GLY A 769 -38.61 8.28 12.91
N ARG A 770 -38.71 9.46 12.28
CA ARG A 770 -39.44 10.61 12.82
C ARG A 770 -40.93 10.37 13.05
N ASN A 771 -41.55 9.48 12.28
CA ASN A 771 -42.97 9.10 12.44
C ASN A 771 -43.17 7.93 13.40
N ARG A 772 -42.10 7.46 14.05
CA ARG A 772 -42.08 6.25 14.88
C ARG A 772 -41.74 6.54 16.35
N MET A 773 -41.93 7.79 16.78
CA MET A 773 -41.65 8.21 18.15
C MET A 773 -42.49 7.40 19.16
N GLY A 774 -41.84 6.85 20.17
CA GLY A 774 -42.45 5.98 21.17
C GLY A 774 -42.57 4.52 20.75
N GLU A 775 -42.25 4.15 19.51
CA GLU A 775 -42.23 2.74 19.10
C GLU A 775 -41.04 1.98 19.70
N THR A 776 -41.29 0.73 20.07
CA THR A 776 -40.25 -0.21 20.47
C THR A 776 -39.54 -0.80 19.25
N VAL A 777 -38.21 -0.85 19.32
CA VAL A 777 -37.31 -1.50 18.37
C VAL A 777 -36.36 -2.44 19.12
N PHE A 778 -35.80 -3.39 18.38
CA PHE A 778 -34.96 -4.44 18.96
C PHE A 778 -33.60 -4.51 18.27
N ALA A 779 -32.54 -4.70 19.05
CA ALA A 779 -31.18 -4.93 18.57
C ALA A 779 -30.73 -6.37 18.88
N PRO A 780 -30.79 -7.30 17.91
CA PRO A 780 -30.28 -8.65 18.09
C PRO A 780 -28.75 -8.68 17.98
N LEU A 781 -28.07 -9.11 19.05
CA LEU A 781 -26.60 -9.16 19.18
C LEU A 781 -26.05 -10.59 19.17
N GLY A 782 -26.83 -11.55 18.68
CA GLY A 782 -26.47 -12.97 18.61
C GLY A 782 -26.89 -13.73 19.86
N ASP A 783 -26.27 -13.43 21.01
CA ASP A 783 -26.55 -14.09 22.29
C ASP A 783 -27.69 -13.45 23.09
N ARG A 784 -28.06 -12.21 22.76
CA ARG A 784 -29.11 -11.44 23.41
C ARG A 784 -29.82 -10.50 22.45
N VAL A 785 -30.98 -10.03 22.87
CA VAL A 785 -31.73 -8.97 22.20
C VAL A 785 -31.91 -7.82 23.17
N ILE A 786 -31.54 -6.60 22.75
CA ILE A 786 -31.75 -5.39 23.54
C ILE A 786 -32.98 -4.68 23.01
N GLU A 787 -33.94 -4.43 23.88
CA GLU A 787 -35.13 -3.63 23.60
C GLU A 787 -34.83 -2.13 23.81
N ALA A 788 -35.30 -1.29 22.89
CA ALA A 788 -35.16 0.16 22.97
C ALA A 788 -36.39 0.88 22.40
N THR A 789 -36.60 2.13 22.81
CA THR A 789 -37.68 2.99 22.33
C THR A 789 -37.12 4.11 21.47
N VAL A 790 -37.75 4.37 20.32
CA VAL A 790 -37.41 5.49 19.44
C VAL A 790 -37.88 6.81 20.06
N VAL A 791 -37.00 7.79 20.13
CA VAL A 791 -37.26 9.12 20.71
C VAL A 791 -36.65 10.23 19.82
N SER A 792 -36.88 11.49 20.20
CA SER A 792 -36.21 12.64 19.58
C SER A 792 -34.69 12.46 19.58
N SER A 793 -34.01 12.87 18.50
CA SER A 793 -32.54 12.92 18.46
C SER A 793 -31.96 13.99 19.40
N VAL A 794 -32.76 15.00 19.78
CA VAL A 794 -32.39 16.00 20.79
C VAL A 794 -32.91 15.55 22.14
N LEU A 795 -32.04 15.02 22.99
CA LEU A 795 -32.40 14.41 24.27
C LEU A 795 -32.21 15.35 25.48
N VAL A 796 -31.23 16.26 25.41
CA VAL A 796 -30.91 17.21 26.48
C VAL A 796 -31.24 18.63 26.05
N ASP A 797 -31.96 19.34 26.91
CA ASP A 797 -32.33 20.76 26.74
C ASP A 797 -32.92 21.07 25.34
N PRO A 798 -34.02 20.42 24.91
CA PRO A 798 -34.55 20.58 23.56
C PRO A 798 -34.96 22.03 23.22
N GLU A 799 -35.29 22.83 24.24
CA GLU A 799 -35.64 24.25 24.11
C GLU A 799 -34.41 25.19 24.06
N ASN A 800 -33.20 24.65 24.20
CA ASN A 800 -31.93 25.39 24.25
C ASN A 800 -31.90 26.50 25.32
N ALA A 801 -32.46 26.23 26.50
CA ALA A 801 -32.49 27.16 27.63
C ALA A 801 -31.08 27.49 28.15
N ARG A 802 -30.09 26.59 27.98
CA ARG A 802 -28.70 26.76 28.45
C ARG A 802 -27.75 27.42 27.45
N ARG A 803 -28.24 27.76 26.24
CA ARG A 803 -27.43 28.37 25.15
C ARG A 803 -26.65 29.62 25.59
N ASP A 804 -27.25 30.38 26.50
CA ASP A 804 -26.75 31.68 26.93
C ASP A 804 -26.17 31.68 28.36
N GLY A 805 -25.93 30.51 28.95
CA GLY A 805 -25.58 30.30 30.37
C GLY A 805 -26.76 29.72 31.15
N ASP A 806 -26.59 29.52 32.46
CA ASP A 806 -27.65 28.95 33.28
C ASP A 806 -28.88 29.88 33.36
N PRO A 807 -30.11 29.34 33.25
CA PRO A 807 -31.33 30.16 33.26
C PRO A 807 -31.53 31.02 34.51
N GLY A 808 -30.82 30.72 35.61
CA GLY A 808 -30.88 31.43 36.89
C GLY A 808 -29.83 32.53 37.11
N GLU A 809 -28.84 32.67 36.23
CA GLU A 809 -27.92 33.81 36.26
C GLU A 809 -28.66 35.06 35.74
N VAL A 810 -29.22 35.85 36.66
CA VAL A 810 -29.77 37.17 36.35
C VAL A 810 -28.62 38.17 36.22
N ALA A 811 -28.49 38.73 35.02
CA ALA A 811 -27.79 39.98 34.63
C ALA A 811 -26.33 40.16 35.11
#